data_AF-A0A4Z1G197-F1
#
_entry.id   AF-A0A4Z1G197-F1
#
_cell.length_a   1.000
_cell.length_b   1.000
_cell.length_c   1.000
_cell.angle_alpha   90.00
_cell.angle_beta   90.00
_cell.angle_gamma   90.00
#
_symmetry.space_group_name_H-M   'P 1'
#
loop_
_entity.id
_entity.type
_entity.pdbx_description
1 polymer ?
#
loop_
_entity_poly.entity_id
_entity_poly.type
_entity_poly.pdbx_seq_one_letter_code
_entity_poly.pdbx_strand_id
1 'polypeptide(L)'
;MTDFAESTLAASVSSPPSPPADHVASGQDGDNKFQKAISAWRTIDLTSMIPSLDNTASEIVQYQRDSTVQRKELAQKTKDFRKLDDTNKLSEIKGLLKAYQTFIDLLTNHSKSTNSAFLQVYSSLSEAPDPYPLLEASVDSLLLSEDTLPKITQENEHLQKSVSKLTSQLEDTESRLEAERTARKNLEEGLETKVKDVETSWAAVLEEKKDNWEAKEKSLEEKVENQERLLNEIKASYEVNQRLGQSENAEDGNRGHVTSAELEMVTSDLERTSVRLAEVEARNEQLRIELAQSASQVPSQPALALEDEPAYMRLRSENSSLLRKLDAARVERDAKKRDLDTKLRSLEREIGMLKEERDSLKTKVQKWSDYEDVKQELEVLKSIEFSMGDDDETQDIGASSNVPEPTGNGSSGKAKGETLEQLLLARNKKLSDELTILRVSHQDLQSRLQTMQETLSTTNAELEKAQNLVATLENDLTNMQNGVSAYPSAPSVAGTYTSRYPQSAIGQFASRNRRISPTSSIISGFDPRTPMGSTPVDVLRSGEPVGGGSGILPMITAQRDRFKKRNSELENELSESHRTVSSLRQEISALQKDNLNLYEKTRYISTYNRAGPTASSASSYATNPNPSTVQISSSTSSGLALNRYRSAYESNISPFAAFRGRESARAYKRMSLPERIVFSITRMVLATRTSRNLFAGYCVALHLLVFFSLYWLGSVDVDQHGSHLGQAVAAAGGAKGLADSAADVQHGDWHQEGFDGKVS
;
A
#
# COMPACT_ATOMS: atom_id res chain seq x y z
N MET A 1 1.10 57.86 25.95
CA MET A 1 0.09 56.78 26.07
C MET A 1 0.44 55.74 25.03
N THR A 2 0.44 54.46 25.41
CA THR A 2 0.52 53.27 24.52
C THR A 2 1.58 53.33 23.42
N ASP A 3 2.74 52.75 23.71
CA ASP A 3 3.91 52.71 22.83
C ASP A 3 4.15 51.28 22.32
N PHE A 4 4.67 51.19 21.09
CA PHE A 4 5.26 50.01 20.40
C PHE A 4 4.44 48.71 20.28
N ALA A 5 4.00 48.48 19.05
CA ALA A 5 3.83 47.15 18.48
C ALA A 5 5.09 46.73 17.68
N GLU A 6 5.18 45.41 17.45
CA GLU A 6 5.92 44.71 16.39
C GLU A 6 7.24 43.98 16.73
N SER A 7 7.18 42.66 16.47
CA SER A 7 8.27 41.73 16.07
C SER A 7 9.02 40.86 17.09
N THR A 8 9.30 39.65 16.59
CA THR A 8 10.12 38.53 17.13
C THR A 8 9.54 37.76 18.32
N LEU A 9 9.33 36.44 18.33
CA LEU A 9 9.89 35.21 17.72
C LEU A 9 10.66 34.35 18.75
N ALA A 10 10.55 33.02 18.56
CA ALA A 10 11.05 31.92 19.39
C ALA A 10 10.22 31.61 20.67
N ALA A 11 10.01 30.35 21.08
CA ALA A 11 10.51 29.09 20.53
C ALA A 11 9.45 27.97 20.58
N SER A 12 9.15 27.36 19.44
CA SER A 12 8.40 26.10 19.36
C SER A 12 9.36 24.92 19.51
N VAL A 13 9.41 24.30 20.69
CA VAL A 13 10.13 23.04 20.89
C VAL A 13 9.28 21.90 20.33
N SER A 14 9.60 21.47 19.11
CA SER A 14 8.97 20.31 18.47
C SER A 14 9.59 19.01 18.99
N SER A 15 8.87 18.29 19.85
CA SER A 15 9.18 16.89 20.16
C SER A 15 9.10 16.03 18.89
N PRO A 16 9.95 15.00 18.73
CA PRO A 16 9.91 14.13 17.55
C PRO A 16 8.62 13.27 17.55
N PRO A 17 7.99 13.04 16.38
CA PRO A 17 6.83 12.17 16.29
C PRO A 17 7.22 10.70 16.47
N SER A 18 6.47 10.00 17.33
CA SER A 18 6.55 8.55 17.51
C SER A 18 6.32 7.82 16.17
N PRO A 19 7.03 6.71 15.88
CA PRO A 19 6.80 5.96 14.67
C PRO A 19 5.40 5.31 14.68
N PRO A 20 4.68 5.27 13.55
CA PRO A 20 3.37 4.61 13.48
C PRO A 20 3.56 3.11 13.71
N ALA A 21 2.73 2.53 14.59
CA ALA A 21 2.73 1.10 14.83
C ALA A 21 2.15 0.34 13.63
N ASP A 22 2.80 -0.76 13.26
CA ASP A 22 2.37 -1.60 12.15
C ASP A 22 0.92 -2.11 12.36
N HIS A 23 0.01 -1.76 11.45
CA HIS A 23 -1.35 -2.28 11.42
C HIS A 23 -1.38 -3.72 10.85
N VAL A 24 -0.82 -4.67 11.61
CA VAL A 24 -1.12 -6.09 11.41
C VAL A 24 -2.58 -6.34 11.84
N ALA A 25 -3.34 -7.06 11.01
CA ALA A 25 -4.77 -7.25 11.17
C ALA A 25 -5.14 -7.89 12.53
N SER A 26 -5.64 -7.06 13.45
CA SER A 26 -6.12 -7.45 14.78
C SER A 26 -7.40 -6.68 15.11
N GLY A 27 -8.49 -6.99 14.39
CA GLY A 27 -9.82 -6.38 14.55
C GLY A 27 -10.53 -6.67 15.88
N GLN A 28 -9.78 -7.07 16.92
CA GLN A 28 -10.22 -7.24 18.30
C GLN A 28 -9.37 -6.42 19.29
N ASP A 29 -8.13 -6.05 18.94
CA ASP A 29 -7.27 -5.25 19.83
C ASP A 29 -7.52 -3.74 19.74
N GLY A 30 -8.12 -3.27 18.64
CA GLY A 30 -8.64 -1.90 18.54
C GLY A 30 -9.74 -1.67 19.59
N ASP A 31 -10.76 -2.53 19.59
CA ASP A 31 -11.87 -2.48 20.55
C ASP A 31 -11.39 -2.57 22.00
N ASN A 32 -10.41 -3.44 22.29
CA ASN A 32 -9.79 -3.52 23.62
C ASN A 32 -9.08 -2.21 24.02
N LYS A 33 -8.42 -1.52 23.10
CA LYS A 33 -7.78 -0.21 23.36
C LYS A 33 -8.82 0.88 23.59
N PHE A 34 -9.88 0.94 22.78
CA PHE A 34 -10.99 1.87 22.99
C PHE A 34 -11.70 1.63 24.33
N GLN A 35 -12.06 0.38 24.64
CA GLN A 35 -12.71 0.04 25.91
C GLN A 35 -11.79 0.36 27.12
N LYS A 36 -10.50 0.05 27.03
CA LYS A 36 -9.52 0.39 28.08
C LYS A 36 -9.39 1.91 28.24
N ALA A 37 -9.30 2.67 27.15
CA ALA A 37 -9.25 4.12 27.20
C ALA A 37 -10.53 4.72 27.79
N ILE A 38 -11.72 4.27 27.35
CA ILE A 38 -13.01 4.68 27.91
C ILE A 38 -13.08 4.35 29.40
N SER A 39 -12.54 3.21 29.85
CA SER A 39 -12.48 2.88 31.27
C SER A 39 -11.57 3.83 32.05
N ALA A 40 -10.38 4.16 31.54
CA ALA A 40 -9.46 5.10 32.18
C ALA A 40 -10.07 6.52 32.26
N TRP A 41 -10.61 7.04 31.16
CA TRP A 41 -11.26 8.36 31.13
C TRP A 41 -12.54 8.44 31.97
N ARG A 42 -13.27 7.32 32.15
CA ARG A 42 -14.37 7.22 33.13
C ARG A 42 -13.87 7.18 34.58
N THR A 43 -12.72 6.57 34.86
CA THR A 43 -12.15 6.53 36.22
C THR A 43 -11.54 7.87 36.64
N ILE A 44 -11.02 8.65 35.69
CA ILE A 44 -10.52 10.01 35.91
C ILE A 44 -11.66 10.97 36.27
N ASP A 45 -12.85 10.77 35.68
CA ASP A 45 -14.06 11.61 35.84
C ASP A 45 -13.76 13.10 36.03
N LEU A 46 -13.39 13.76 34.92
CA LEU A 46 -13.12 15.20 34.89
C LEU A 46 -14.27 16.03 35.51
N THR A 47 -15.51 15.53 35.47
CA THR A 47 -16.70 16.16 36.04
C THR A 47 -16.61 16.36 37.55
N SER A 48 -16.03 15.40 38.30
CA SER A 48 -15.82 15.50 39.75
C SER A 48 -14.41 16.00 40.10
N MET A 49 -13.43 15.73 39.24
CA MET A 49 -12.06 16.21 39.43
C MET A 49 -11.95 17.75 39.34
N ILE A 50 -12.61 18.40 38.36
CA ILE A 50 -12.53 19.85 38.17
C ILE A 50 -13.03 20.63 39.42
N PRO A 51 -14.21 20.34 40.00
CA PRO A 51 -14.63 20.98 41.26
C PRO A 51 -13.68 20.76 42.44
N SER A 52 -13.03 19.59 42.52
CA SER A 52 -12.03 19.33 43.57
C SER A 52 -10.77 20.20 43.37
N LEU A 53 -10.35 20.37 42.13
CA LEU A 53 -9.23 21.24 41.75
C LEU A 53 -9.55 22.71 42.01
N ASP A 54 -10.74 23.17 41.65
CA ASP A 54 -11.20 24.54 41.94
C ASP A 54 -11.20 24.84 43.45
N ASN A 55 -11.60 23.87 44.29
CA ASN A 55 -11.47 24.01 45.74
C ASN A 55 -10.00 24.12 46.18
N THR A 56 -9.09 23.26 45.69
CA THR A 56 -7.65 23.38 46.01
C THR A 56 -7.04 24.70 45.51
N ALA A 57 -7.47 25.22 44.36
CA ALA A 57 -7.04 26.50 43.83
C ALA A 57 -7.53 27.67 44.72
N SER A 58 -8.77 27.59 45.22
CA SER A 58 -9.33 28.52 46.21
C SER A 58 -8.52 28.49 47.51
N GLU A 59 -8.21 27.30 48.04
CA GLU A 59 -7.37 27.11 49.23
C GLU A 59 -5.96 27.70 49.05
N ILE A 60 -5.34 27.54 47.88
CA ILE A 60 -4.04 28.15 47.54
C ILE A 60 -4.13 29.67 47.59
N VAL A 61 -5.16 30.28 46.99
CA VAL A 61 -5.35 31.73 46.99
C VAL A 61 -5.63 32.26 48.41
N GLN A 62 -6.40 31.52 49.21
CA GLN A 62 -6.63 31.86 50.61
C GLN A 62 -5.34 31.77 51.42
N TYR A 63 -4.57 30.69 51.27
CA TYR A 63 -3.29 30.51 51.94
C TYR A 63 -2.27 31.59 51.55
N GLN A 64 -2.22 32.01 50.27
CA GLN A 64 -1.37 33.13 49.86
C GLN A 64 -1.72 34.42 50.61
N ARG A 65 -3.01 34.74 50.77
CA ARG A 65 -3.46 35.88 51.57
C ARG A 65 -3.04 35.73 53.04
N ASP A 66 -3.37 34.61 53.66
CA ASP A 66 -3.10 34.34 55.07
C ASP A 66 -1.59 34.34 55.39
N SER A 67 -0.76 33.77 54.51
CA SER A 67 0.70 33.80 54.60
C SER A 67 1.25 35.23 54.59
N THR A 68 0.68 36.15 53.78
CA THR A 68 1.11 37.56 53.79
C THR A 68 0.69 38.30 55.06
N VAL A 69 -0.48 37.99 55.61
CA VAL A 69 -0.98 38.59 56.86
C VAL A 69 -0.15 38.09 58.04
N GLN A 70 0.02 36.78 58.18
CA GLN A 70 0.82 36.18 59.25
C GLN A 70 2.28 36.62 59.18
N ARG A 71 2.88 36.73 57.98
CA ARG A 71 4.25 37.26 57.83
C ARG A 71 4.38 38.69 58.36
N LYS A 72 3.37 39.55 58.14
CA LYS A 72 3.33 40.92 58.69
C LYS A 72 3.16 40.91 60.21
N GLU A 73 2.24 40.09 60.74
CA GLU A 73 2.01 39.92 62.17
C GLU A 73 3.26 39.42 62.90
N LEU A 74 3.98 38.47 62.30
CA LEU A 74 5.20 37.88 62.82
C LEU A 74 6.36 38.90 62.80
N ALA A 75 6.52 39.64 61.70
CA ALA A 75 7.47 40.76 61.66
C ALA A 75 7.17 41.83 62.72
N GLN A 76 5.89 42.12 62.99
CA GLN A 76 5.47 43.04 64.04
C GLN A 76 5.77 42.47 65.44
N LYS A 77 5.44 41.21 65.73
CA LYS A 77 5.79 40.52 66.98
C LYS A 77 7.30 40.50 67.22
N THR A 78 8.12 40.27 66.20
CA THR A 78 9.59 40.34 66.30
C THR A 78 10.08 41.77 66.57
N LYS A 79 9.45 42.78 65.96
CA LYS A 79 9.75 44.20 66.20
C LYS A 79 9.37 44.65 67.61
N ASP A 80 8.26 44.16 68.15
CA ASP A 80 7.79 44.51 69.49
C ASP A 80 8.60 43.76 70.56
N PHE A 81 8.91 42.48 70.37
CA PHE A 81 9.84 41.71 71.20
C PHE A 81 11.20 42.41 71.37
N ARG A 82 11.73 43.02 70.30
CA ARG A 82 13.00 43.77 70.33
C ARG A 82 12.96 45.01 71.24
N LYS A 83 11.78 45.58 71.52
CA LYS A 83 11.61 46.77 72.37
C LYS A 83 11.48 46.46 73.87
N LEU A 84 11.26 45.21 74.24
CA LEU A 84 11.05 44.79 75.63
C LEU A 84 12.34 44.86 76.46
N ASP A 85 12.19 45.03 77.77
CA ASP A 85 13.29 44.89 78.74
C ASP A 85 13.73 43.42 78.86
N ASP A 86 14.97 43.15 79.27
CA ASP A 86 15.54 41.79 79.20
C ASP A 86 14.80 40.75 80.08
N THR A 87 14.17 41.16 81.18
CA THR A 87 13.28 40.29 81.97
C THR A 87 11.99 39.92 81.22
N ASN A 88 11.43 40.86 80.46
CA ASN A 88 10.22 40.69 79.64
C ASN A 88 10.51 39.95 78.33
N LYS A 89 11.71 40.11 77.75
CA LYS A 89 12.20 39.26 76.65
C LYS A 89 12.24 37.79 77.07
N LEU A 90 12.69 37.50 78.28
CA LEU A 90 12.87 36.12 78.75
C LEU A 90 11.52 35.39 78.96
N SER A 91 10.43 36.11 79.26
CA SER A 91 9.08 35.54 79.30
C SER A 91 8.44 35.42 77.91
N GLU A 92 8.60 36.42 77.02
CA GLU A 92 7.96 36.41 75.70
C GLU A 92 8.65 35.57 74.63
N ILE A 93 9.94 35.20 74.80
CA ILE A 93 10.70 34.47 73.76
C ILE A 93 10.05 33.15 73.36
N LYS A 94 9.39 32.46 74.31
CA LYS A 94 8.62 31.23 74.06
C LYS A 94 7.38 31.48 73.20
N GLY A 95 6.73 32.64 73.36
CA GLY A 95 5.60 33.07 72.53
C GLY A 95 6.05 33.41 71.11
N LEU A 96 7.16 34.14 70.97
CA LEU A 96 7.73 34.48 69.66
C LEU A 96 8.20 33.22 68.90
N LEU A 97 8.92 32.32 69.57
CA LEU A 97 9.35 31.04 68.97
C LEU A 97 8.15 30.20 68.52
N LYS A 98 7.07 30.15 69.32
CA LYS A 98 5.84 29.45 68.94
C LYS A 98 5.15 30.10 67.73
N ALA A 99 5.20 31.42 67.58
CA ALA A 99 4.69 32.10 66.39
C ALA A 99 5.51 31.78 65.13
N TYR A 100 6.84 31.71 65.23
CA TYR A 100 7.72 31.21 64.15
C TYR A 100 7.40 29.76 63.80
N GLN A 101 7.23 28.88 64.79
CA GLN A 101 6.88 27.48 64.59
C GLN A 101 5.54 27.34 63.84
N THR A 102 4.47 28.00 64.31
CA THR A 102 3.16 27.95 63.65
C THR A 102 3.22 28.41 62.19
N PHE A 103 3.99 29.45 61.87
CA PHE A 103 4.14 29.92 60.49
C PHE A 103 4.90 28.93 59.60
N ILE A 104 5.96 28.29 60.13
CA ILE A 104 6.71 27.24 59.43
C ILE A 104 5.83 26.00 59.22
N ASP A 105 5.04 25.59 60.22
CA ASP A 105 4.12 24.46 60.14
C ASP A 105 3.02 24.70 59.10
N LEU A 106 2.45 25.91 59.06
CA LEU A 106 1.45 26.30 58.06
C LEU A 106 2.03 26.28 56.64
N LEU A 107 3.26 26.79 56.45
CA LEU A 107 3.93 26.77 55.14
C LEU A 107 4.31 25.35 54.70
N THR A 108 4.72 24.50 55.64
CA THR A 108 5.01 23.09 55.40
C THR A 108 3.74 22.30 55.07
N ASN A 109 2.64 22.54 55.78
CA ASN A 109 1.37 21.84 55.56
C ASN A 109 0.70 22.27 54.25
N HIS A 110 0.71 23.56 53.91
CA HIS A 110 0.23 24.01 52.60
C HIS A 110 1.06 23.40 51.47
N SER A 111 2.40 23.44 51.55
CA SER A 111 3.26 22.83 50.52
C SER A 111 3.03 21.32 50.38
N LYS A 112 2.73 20.60 51.48
CA LYS A 112 2.34 19.19 51.43
C LYS A 112 0.99 19.00 50.74
N SER A 113 -0.01 19.82 51.07
CA SER A 113 -1.35 19.76 50.46
C SER A 113 -1.28 20.01 48.95
N THR A 114 -0.61 21.08 48.51
CA THR A 114 -0.47 21.39 47.08
C THR A 114 0.29 20.32 46.31
N ASN A 115 1.37 19.78 46.88
CA ASN A 115 2.13 18.70 46.25
C ASN A 115 1.31 17.40 46.19
N SER A 116 0.50 17.10 47.21
CA SER A 116 -0.39 15.94 47.21
C SER A 116 -1.49 16.07 46.15
N ALA A 117 -2.16 17.22 46.06
CA ALA A 117 -3.18 17.49 45.05
C ALA A 117 -2.60 17.44 43.62
N PHE A 118 -1.43 18.05 43.41
CA PHE A 118 -0.72 17.98 42.12
C PHE A 118 -0.37 16.53 41.73
N LEU A 119 0.20 15.75 42.65
CA LEU A 119 0.57 14.35 42.38
C LEU A 119 -0.65 13.46 42.11
N GLN A 120 -1.76 13.69 42.81
CA GLN A 120 -3.02 12.95 42.58
C GLN A 120 -3.56 13.18 41.17
N VAL A 121 -3.56 14.42 40.69
CA VAL A 121 -3.99 14.74 39.31
C VAL A 121 -2.98 14.24 38.29
N TYR A 122 -1.68 14.47 38.53
CA TYR A 122 -0.61 13.98 37.66
C TYR A 122 -0.64 12.47 37.48
N SER A 123 -0.80 11.68 38.55
CA SER A 123 -0.87 10.22 38.45
C SER A 123 -2.07 9.79 37.59
N SER A 124 -3.26 10.31 37.89
CA SER A 124 -4.49 9.98 37.15
C SER A 124 -4.42 10.34 35.66
N LEU A 125 -3.77 11.44 35.31
CA LEU A 125 -3.61 11.87 33.92
C LEU A 125 -2.45 11.16 33.21
N SER A 126 -1.41 10.73 33.94
CA SER A 126 -0.26 9.99 33.39
C SER A 126 -0.58 8.54 33.03
N GLU A 127 -1.58 7.94 33.70
CA GLU A 127 -2.11 6.61 33.38
C GLU A 127 -3.14 6.65 32.23
N ALA A 128 -3.60 7.84 31.85
CA ALA A 128 -4.58 8.04 30.79
C ALA A 128 -3.94 7.87 29.40
N PRO A 129 -4.51 7.06 28.49
CA PRO A 129 -4.10 7.06 27.09
C PRO A 129 -4.57 8.34 26.39
N ASP A 130 -3.72 8.89 25.52
CA ASP A 130 -3.99 10.09 24.72
C ASP A 130 -5.35 9.99 23.98
N PRO A 131 -6.28 10.96 24.16
CA PRO A 131 -7.58 10.93 23.51
C PRO A 131 -7.51 11.31 22.03
N TYR A 132 -6.48 12.01 21.55
CA TYR A 132 -6.45 12.53 20.18
C TYR A 132 -6.47 11.42 19.10
N PRO A 133 -5.60 10.38 19.14
CA PRO A 133 -5.65 9.29 18.16
C PRO A 133 -6.93 8.45 18.24
N LEU A 134 -7.57 8.40 19.41
CA LEU A 134 -8.83 7.69 19.61
C LEU A 134 -10.00 8.47 18.98
N LEU A 135 -10.01 9.80 19.12
CA LEU A 135 -10.99 10.66 18.47
C LEU A 135 -10.83 10.63 16.95
N GLU A 136 -9.59 10.74 16.44
CA GLU A 136 -9.27 10.61 15.01
C GLU A 136 -9.78 9.28 14.44
N ALA A 137 -9.41 8.15 15.05
CA ALA A 137 -9.86 6.83 14.61
C ALA A 137 -11.39 6.63 14.75
N SER A 138 -12.06 7.31 15.69
CA SER A 138 -13.53 7.30 15.79
C SER A 138 -14.20 8.11 14.69
N VAL A 139 -13.60 9.23 14.25
CA VAL A 139 -14.05 10.03 13.12
C VAL A 139 -13.83 9.26 11.81
N ASP A 140 -12.66 8.65 11.63
CA ASP A 140 -12.39 7.79 10.48
C ASP A 140 -13.35 6.60 10.41
N SER A 141 -13.65 5.96 11.54
CA SER A 141 -14.65 4.89 11.58
C SER A 141 -16.06 5.40 11.26
N LEU A 142 -16.42 6.62 11.66
CA LEU A 142 -17.70 7.23 11.34
C LEU A 142 -17.79 7.53 9.84
N LEU A 143 -16.78 8.19 9.26
CA LEU A 143 -16.69 8.48 7.83
C LEU A 143 -16.70 7.20 6.99
N LEU A 144 -15.95 6.18 7.40
CA LEU A 144 -15.96 4.88 6.73
C LEU A 144 -17.32 4.19 6.84
N SER A 145 -18.04 4.36 7.96
CA SER A 145 -19.42 3.86 8.08
C SER A 145 -20.39 4.62 7.16
N GLU A 146 -20.27 5.94 7.05
CA GLU A 146 -21.07 6.79 6.17
C GLU A 146 -20.84 6.44 4.68
N ASP A 147 -19.61 6.04 4.34
CA ASP A 147 -19.21 5.68 2.98
C ASP A 147 -19.54 4.21 2.61
N THR A 148 -19.68 3.32 3.61
CA THR A 148 -19.97 1.88 3.40
C THR A 148 -21.43 1.51 3.57
N LEU A 149 -22.16 2.16 4.48
CA LEU A 149 -23.60 1.98 4.70
C LEU A 149 -24.42 2.11 3.39
N PRO A 150 -24.27 3.16 2.54
CA PRO A 150 -25.04 3.26 1.30
C PRO A 150 -24.73 2.17 0.29
N LYS A 151 -23.50 1.62 0.29
CA LYS A 151 -23.10 0.49 -0.57
C LYS A 151 -23.77 -0.80 -0.10
N ILE A 152 -23.80 -1.03 1.21
CA ILE A 152 -24.45 -2.20 1.84
C ILE A 152 -25.97 -2.12 1.68
N THR A 153 -26.60 -0.95 1.84
CA THR A 153 -28.05 -0.79 1.62
C THR A 153 -28.42 -0.98 0.16
N GLN A 154 -27.62 -0.47 -0.78
CA GLN A 154 -27.80 -0.70 -2.22
C GLN A 154 -27.65 -2.18 -2.59
N GLU A 155 -26.67 -2.90 -2.02
CA GLU A 155 -26.52 -4.34 -2.22
C GLU A 155 -27.71 -5.11 -1.63
N ASN A 156 -28.17 -4.73 -0.43
CA ASN A 156 -29.35 -5.34 0.20
C ASN A 156 -30.62 -5.11 -0.63
N GLU A 157 -30.84 -3.89 -1.16
CA GLU A 157 -31.94 -3.58 -2.07
C GLU A 157 -31.84 -4.39 -3.38
N HIS A 158 -30.64 -4.53 -3.94
CA HIS A 158 -30.39 -5.37 -5.12
C HIS A 158 -30.65 -6.86 -4.86
N LEU A 159 -30.25 -7.37 -3.69
CA LEU A 159 -30.52 -8.73 -3.25
C LEU A 159 -32.02 -8.95 -3.03
N GLN A 160 -32.73 -8.02 -2.38
CA GLN A 160 -34.19 -8.06 -2.22
C GLN A 160 -34.91 -8.07 -3.57
N LYS A 161 -34.50 -7.23 -4.53
CA LYS A 161 -35.02 -7.23 -5.92
C LYS A 161 -34.71 -8.53 -6.67
N SER A 162 -33.56 -9.14 -6.39
CA SER A 162 -33.17 -10.43 -7.00
C SER A 162 -33.99 -11.57 -6.41
N VAL A 163 -34.21 -11.58 -5.09
CA VAL A 163 -35.05 -12.55 -4.40
C VAL A 163 -36.50 -12.42 -4.86
N SER A 164 -37.09 -11.22 -4.88
CA SER A 164 -38.49 -11.05 -5.31
C SER A 164 -38.70 -11.50 -6.76
N LYS A 165 -37.75 -11.23 -7.65
CA LYS A 165 -37.77 -11.73 -9.04
C LYS A 165 -37.63 -13.26 -9.12
N LEU A 166 -36.78 -13.87 -8.30
CA LEU A 166 -36.65 -15.33 -8.26
C LEU A 166 -37.90 -15.99 -7.67
N THR A 167 -38.53 -15.38 -6.65
CA THR A 167 -39.80 -15.84 -6.09
C THR A 167 -40.93 -15.74 -7.11
N SER A 168 -41.06 -14.63 -7.85
CA SER A 168 -42.10 -14.53 -8.88
C SER A 168 -41.86 -15.49 -10.04
N GLN A 169 -40.59 -15.72 -10.44
CA GLN A 169 -40.25 -16.74 -11.43
C GLN A 169 -40.55 -18.16 -10.94
N LEU A 170 -40.37 -18.43 -9.65
CA LEU A 170 -40.74 -19.71 -9.05
C LEU A 170 -42.26 -19.90 -9.09
N GLU A 171 -43.03 -18.91 -8.62
CA GLU A 171 -44.50 -18.90 -8.64
C GLU A 171 -45.07 -19.09 -10.06
N ASP A 172 -44.52 -18.39 -11.06
CA ASP A 172 -44.85 -18.57 -12.48
C ASP A 172 -44.58 -20.02 -12.95
N THR A 173 -43.46 -20.62 -12.54
CA THR A 173 -43.13 -22.00 -12.92
C THR A 173 -43.97 -23.05 -12.18
N GLU A 174 -44.34 -22.81 -10.93
CA GLU A 174 -45.22 -23.68 -10.14
C GLU A 174 -46.64 -23.64 -10.72
N SER A 175 -47.17 -22.44 -10.98
CA SER A 175 -48.45 -22.23 -11.68
C SER A 175 -48.49 -22.93 -13.04
N ARG A 176 -47.43 -22.80 -13.84
CA ARG A 176 -47.30 -23.50 -15.13
C ARG A 176 -47.24 -25.02 -14.98
N LEU A 177 -46.56 -25.53 -13.94
CA LEU A 177 -46.47 -26.96 -13.64
C LEU A 177 -47.83 -27.52 -13.17
N GLU A 178 -48.61 -26.75 -12.42
CA GLU A 178 -49.98 -27.11 -12.03
C GLU A 178 -50.93 -27.11 -13.24
N ALA A 179 -50.81 -26.13 -14.14
CA ALA A 179 -51.51 -26.12 -15.42
C ALA A 179 -51.15 -27.33 -16.30
N GLU A 180 -49.88 -27.74 -16.33
CA GLU A 180 -49.48 -28.96 -17.05
C GLU A 180 -50.01 -30.23 -16.38
N ARG A 181 -49.96 -30.33 -15.04
CA ARG A 181 -50.49 -31.47 -14.27
C ARG A 181 -52.00 -31.64 -14.47
N THR A 182 -52.76 -30.55 -14.42
CA THR A 182 -54.21 -30.57 -14.68
C THR A 182 -54.52 -30.91 -16.13
N ALA A 183 -53.79 -30.37 -17.10
CA ALA A 183 -53.93 -30.74 -18.51
C ALA A 183 -53.61 -32.23 -18.76
N ARG A 184 -52.53 -32.77 -18.18
CA ARG A 184 -52.18 -34.20 -18.24
C ARG A 184 -53.27 -35.07 -17.63
N LYS A 185 -53.78 -34.71 -16.45
CA LYS A 185 -54.88 -35.44 -15.79
C LYS A 185 -56.14 -35.45 -16.66
N ASN A 186 -56.53 -34.31 -17.22
CA ASN A 186 -57.70 -34.23 -18.11
C ASN A 186 -57.52 -35.06 -19.39
N LEU A 187 -56.30 -35.15 -19.93
CA LEU A 187 -55.98 -36.03 -21.06
C LEU A 187 -56.00 -37.51 -20.67
N GLU A 188 -55.53 -37.86 -19.47
CA GLU A 188 -55.57 -39.22 -18.94
C GLU A 188 -57.01 -39.70 -18.69
N GLU A 189 -57.84 -38.89 -18.02
CA GLU A 189 -59.28 -39.13 -17.86
C GLU A 189 -60.00 -39.20 -19.23
N GLY A 190 -59.60 -38.34 -20.18
CA GLY A 190 -60.10 -38.31 -21.55
C GLY A 190 -59.63 -39.47 -22.45
N LEU A 191 -58.57 -40.19 -22.05
CA LEU A 191 -58.13 -41.44 -22.67
C LEU A 191 -58.80 -42.64 -21.99
N GLU A 192 -58.91 -42.64 -20.66
CA GLU A 192 -59.59 -43.68 -19.88
C GLU A 192 -61.07 -43.81 -20.28
N THR A 193 -61.77 -42.69 -20.49
CA THR A 193 -63.14 -42.68 -21.03
C THR A 193 -63.21 -43.30 -22.42
N LYS A 194 -62.33 -42.89 -23.36
CA LYS A 194 -62.27 -43.50 -24.70
C LYS A 194 -61.93 -44.99 -24.68
N VAL A 195 -61.06 -45.43 -23.77
CA VAL A 195 -60.75 -46.84 -23.58
C VAL A 195 -62.00 -47.58 -23.10
N LYS A 196 -62.75 -47.05 -22.11
CA LYS A 196 -64.03 -47.64 -21.66
C LYS A 196 -65.09 -47.66 -22.76
N ASP A 197 -65.20 -46.62 -23.58
CA ASP A 197 -66.13 -46.58 -24.72
C ASP A 197 -65.76 -47.63 -25.79
N VAL A 198 -64.46 -47.82 -26.03
CA VAL A 198 -63.94 -48.87 -26.91
C VAL A 198 -64.19 -50.26 -26.31
N GLU A 199 -63.85 -50.49 -25.03
CA GLU A 199 -64.10 -51.76 -24.33
C GLU A 199 -65.58 -52.13 -24.32
N THR A 200 -66.48 -51.20 -24.02
CA THR A 200 -67.94 -51.43 -24.03
C THR A 200 -68.49 -51.69 -25.42
N SER A 201 -68.00 -50.99 -26.46
CA SER A 201 -68.39 -51.28 -27.85
C SER A 201 -67.88 -52.65 -28.32
N TRP A 202 -66.65 -53.05 -27.98
CA TRP A 202 -66.14 -54.40 -28.27
C TRP A 202 -66.89 -55.48 -27.48
N ALA A 203 -67.24 -55.23 -26.22
CA ALA A 203 -68.06 -56.15 -25.42
C ALA A 203 -69.45 -56.35 -26.07
N ALA A 204 -70.09 -55.27 -26.53
CA ALA A 204 -71.36 -55.35 -27.25
C ALA A 204 -71.24 -56.15 -28.57
N VAL A 205 -70.17 -55.94 -29.36
CA VAL A 205 -69.90 -56.69 -30.60
C VAL A 205 -69.59 -58.17 -30.32
N LEU A 206 -68.93 -58.48 -29.20
CA LEU A 206 -68.67 -59.87 -28.78
C LEU A 206 -69.96 -60.57 -28.33
N GLU A 207 -70.83 -59.88 -27.59
CA GLU A 207 -72.12 -60.42 -27.18
C GLU A 207 -73.05 -60.62 -28.39
N GLU A 208 -73.15 -59.65 -29.31
CA GLU A 208 -73.90 -59.82 -30.57
C GLU A 208 -73.37 -61.01 -31.41
N LYS A 209 -72.05 -61.20 -31.47
CA LYS A 209 -71.46 -62.37 -32.13
C LYS A 209 -71.80 -63.67 -31.42
N LYS A 210 -71.77 -63.70 -30.08
CA LYS A 210 -72.14 -64.85 -29.26
C LYS A 210 -73.61 -65.21 -29.48
N ASP A 211 -74.51 -64.25 -29.41
CA ASP A 211 -75.95 -64.44 -29.66
C ASP A 211 -76.23 -64.93 -31.09
N ASN A 212 -75.46 -64.44 -32.08
CA ASN A 212 -75.52 -64.92 -33.48
C ASN A 212 -75.03 -66.38 -33.61
N TRP A 213 -73.99 -66.77 -32.88
CA TRP A 213 -73.53 -68.16 -32.82
C TRP A 213 -74.55 -69.07 -32.11
N GLU A 214 -75.12 -68.64 -30.99
CA GLU A 214 -76.17 -69.36 -30.26
C GLU A 214 -77.44 -69.53 -31.12
N ALA A 215 -77.85 -68.48 -31.85
CA ALA A 215 -78.95 -68.55 -32.80
C ALA A 215 -78.65 -69.50 -33.99
N LYS A 216 -77.40 -69.54 -34.47
CA LYS A 216 -76.97 -70.50 -35.51
C LYS A 216 -76.97 -71.93 -34.99
N GLU A 217 -76.40 -72.16 -33.81
CA GLU A 217 -76.37 -73.46 -33.12
C GLU A 217 -77.79 -73.98 -32.96
N LYS A 218 -78.69 -73.19 -32.38
CA LYS A 218 -80.12 -73.51 -32.29
C LYS A 218 -80.76 -73.80 -33.66
N SER A 219 -80.45 -73.02 -34.70
CA SER A 219 -80.97 -73.28 -36.06
C SER A 219 -80.43 -74.58 -36.69
N LEU A 220 -79.26 -75.05 -36.24
CA LEU A 220 -78.69 -76.33 -36.63
C LEU A 220 -79.29 -77.47 -35.81
N GLU A 221 -79.50 -77.28 -34.51
CA GLU A 221 -80.26 -78.20 -33.65
C GLU A 221 -81.68 -78.42 -34.19
N GLU A 222 -82.42 -77.35 -34.52
CA GLU A 222 -83.76 -77.45 -35.14
C GLU A 222 -83.72 -78.18 -36.49
N LYS A 223 -82.66 -78.00 -37.30
CA LYS A 223 -82.47 -78.76 -38.55
C LYS A 223 -82.18 -80.24 -38.29
N VAL A 224 -81.36 -80.56 -37.29
CA VAL A 224 -81.07 -81.95 -36.90
C VAL A 224 -82.33 -82.60 -36.34
N GLU A 225 -83.07 -81.95 -35.45
CA GLU A 225 -84.34 -82.46 -34.91
C GLU A 225 -85.37 -82.67 -36.04
N ASN A 226 -85.43 -81.78 -37.03
CA ASN A 226 -86.27 -81.96 -38.22
C ASN A 226 -85.79 -83.10 -39.13
N GLN A 227 -84.48 -83.29 -39.31
CA GLN A 227 -83.92 -84.44 -40.03
C GLN A 227 -84.16 -85.75 -39.27
N GLU A 228 -84.10 -85.76 -37.94
CA GLU A 228 -84.45 -86.90 -37.11
C GLU A 228 -85.96 -87.22 -37.18
N ARG A 229 -86.83 -86.20 -37.16
CA ARG A 229 -88.27 -86.36 -37.44
C ARG A 229 -88.49 -86.97 -38.81
N LEU A 230 -87.87 -86.44 -39.87
CA LEU A 230 -87.96 -86.98 -41.22
C LEU A 230 -87.39 -88.40 -41.32
N LEU A 231 -86.28 -88.72 -40.65
CA LEU A 231 -85.74 -90.09 -40.61
C LEU A 231 -86.65 -91.04 -39.84
N ASN A 232 -87.33 -90.59 -38.80
CA ASN A 232 -88.30 -91.39 -38.05
C ASN A 232 -89.60 -91.57 -38.85
N GLU A 233 -90.04 -90.55 -39.58
CA GLU A 233 -91.15 -90.65 -40.54
C GLU A 233 -90.79 -91.53 -41.74
N ILE A 234 -89.56 -91.48 -42.26
CA ILE A 234 -89.06 -92.37 -43.31
C ILE A 234 -88.92 -93.81 -42.78
N LYS A 235 -88.49 -94.03 -41.53
CA LYS A 235 -88.50 -95.37 -40.93
C LYS A 235 -89.92 -95.89 -40.75
N ALA A 236 -90.85 -95.07 -40.26
CA ALA A 236 -92.25 -95.44 -40.09
C ALA A 236 -92.95 -95.68 -41.43
N SER A 237 -92.70 -94.83 -42.43
CA SER A 237 -93.24 -94.99 -43.79
C SER A 237 -92.53 -96.09 -44.57
N TYR A 238 -91.27 -96.41 -44.30
CA TYR A 238 -90.60 -97.62 -44.81
C TYR A 238 -91.16 -98.88 -44.14
N GLU A 239 -91.45 -98.85 -42.84
CA GLU A 239 -92.16 -99.96 -42.17
C GLU A 239 -93.58 -100.13 -42.74
N VAL A 240 -94.31 -99.03 -42.97
CA VAL A 240 -95.63 -99.04 -43.65
C VAL A 240 -95.49 -99.49 -45.10
N ASN A 241 -94.47 -99.05 -45.85
CA ASN A 241 -94.24 -99.42 -47.24
C ASN A 241 -93.61 -100.81 -47.38
N GLN A 242 -93.05 -101.39 -46.32
CA GLN A 242 -92.67 -102.80 -46.24
C GLN A 242 -93.88 -103.67 -45.88
N ARG A 243 -94.86 -103.11 -45.16
CA ARG A 243 -96.19 -103.72 -44.93
C ARG A 243 -97.14 -103.58 -46.13
N LEU A 244 -96.99 -102.55 -46.95
CA LEU A 244 -97.86 -102.20 -48.08
C LEU A 244 -97.26 -102.60 -49.44
N GLY A 245 -95.94 -102.49 -49.60
CA GLY A 245 -95.17 -102.86 -50.80
C GLY A 245 -95.03 -104.37 -51.06
N GLN A 246 -95.94 -105.18 -50.51
CA GLN A 246 -96.31 -106.46 -51.13
C GLN A 246 -97.32 -106.29 -52.27
N SER A 247 -97.85 -105.08 -52.50
CA SER A 247 -98.63 -104.74 -53.69
C SER A 247 -98.11 -103.50 -54.42
N GLU A 248 -98.04 -103.60 -55.74
CA GLU A 248 -97.90 -102.51 -56.73
C GLU A 248 -96.56 -101.76 -56.79
N ASN A 249 -95.61 -102.42 -57.44
CA ASN A 249 -94.70 -101.74 -58.36
C ASN A 249 -95.44 -101.16 -59.57
N ALA A 250 -94.83 -100.12 -60.15
CA ALA A 250 -94.95 -99.61 -61.53
C ALA A 250 -95.77 -98.33 -61.81
N GLU A 251 -95.22 -97.55 -62.75
CA GLU A 251 -95.80 -96.43 -63.51
C GLU A 251 -95.91 -95.00 -62.89
N ASP A 252 -94.79 -94.27 -62.88
CA ASP A 252 -94.80 -92.83 -63.26
C ASP A 252 -93.49 -92.39 -63.97
N GLY A 253 -93.13 -93.11 -65.03
CA GLY A 253 -91.86 -92.92 -65.74
C GLY A 253 -91.78 -91.71 -66.67
N ASN A 254 -92.84 -90.90 -66.81
CA ASN A 254 -92.93 -89.88 -67.87
C ASN A 254 -93.21 -88.45 -67.38
N ARG A 255 -93.63 -88.25 -66.12
CA ARG A 255 -93.75 -86.90 -65.52
C ARG A 255 -92.41 -86.36 -65.02
N GLY A 256 -91.51 -87.26 -64.62
CA GLY A 256 -90.19 -86.92 -64.08
C GLY A 256 -89.26 -86.17 -65.04
N HIS A 257 -89.37 -86.36 -66.37
CA HIS A 257 -88.45 -85.71 -67.31
C HIS A 257 -88.72 -84.20 -67.48
N VAL A 258 -89.99 -83.77 -67.43
CA VAL A 258 -90.32 -82.33 -67.54
C VAL A 258 -89.98 -81.62 -66.23
N THR A 259 -90.34 -82.20 -65.09
CA THR A 259 -89.95 -81.64 -63.78
C THR A 259 -88.44 -81.70 -63.55
N SER A 260 -87.73 -82.70 -64.09
CA SER A 260 -86.26 -82.76 -64.07
C SER A 260 -85.64 -81.65 -64.92
N ALA A 261 -86.17 -81.36 -66.11
CA ALA A 261 -85.65 -80.28 -66.95
C ALA A 261 -85.94 -78.88 -66.35
N GLU A 262 -87.10 -78.70 -65.72
CA GLU A 262 -87.43 -77.48 -64.97
C GLU A 262 -86.54 -77.33 -63.72
N LEU A 263 -86.30 -78.42 -62.98
CA LEU A 263 -85.36 -78.43 -61.85
C LEU A 263 -83.92 -78.15 -62.31
N GLU A 264 -83.45 -78.77 -63.39
CA GLU A 264 -82.11 -78.57 -63.94
C GLU A 264 -81.91 -77.11 -64.38
N MET A 265 -82.91 -76.52 -65.05
CA MET A 265 -82.92 -75.11 -65.40
C MET A 265 -82.88 -74.21 -64.16
N VAL A 266 -83.72 -74.47 -63.15
CA VAL A 266 -83.72 -73.72 -61.88
C VAL A 266 -82.40 -73.88 -61.12
N THR A 267 -81.77 -75.07 -61.11
CA THR A 267 -80.43 -75.26 -60.53
C THR A 267 -79.36 -74.51 -61.32
N SER A 268 -79.44 -74.45 -62.65
CA SER A 268 -78.48 -73.69 -63.46
C SER A 268 -78.59 -72.18 -63.23
N ASP A 269 -79.80 -71.65 -63.02
CA ASP A 269 -80.01 -70.25 -62.64
C ASP A 269 -79.62 -69.99 -61.17
N LEU A 270 -79.80 -70.95 -60.27
CA LEU A 270 -79.30 -70.89 -58.89
C LEU A 270 -77.76 -70.87 -58.84
N GLU A 271 -77.09 -71.73 -59.62
CA GLU A 271 -75.63 -71.72 -59.78
C GLU A 271 -75.16 -70.38 -60.38
N ARG A 272 -75.80 -69.92 -61.44
CA ARG A 272 -75.46 -68.64 -62.08
C ARG A 272 -75.65 -67.44 -61.15
N THR A 273 -76.71 -67.44 -60.33
CA THR A 273 -76.96 -66.35 -59.36
C THR A 273 -76.05 -66.43 -58.15
N SER A 274 -75.72 -67.63 -57.65
CA SER A 274 -74.76 -67.82 -56.55
C SER A 274 -73.32 -67.45 -56.95
N VAL A 275 -72.88 -67.80 -58.16
CA VAL A 275 -71.58 -67.33 -58.71
C VAL A 275 -71.54 -65.81 -58.81
N ARG A 276 -72.64 -65.18 -59.27
CA ARG A 276 -72.74 -63.72 -59.34
C ARG A 276 -72.75 -63.07 -57.94
N LEU A 277 -73.37 -63.70 -56.95
CA LEU A 277 -73.36 -63.24 -55.56
C LEU A 277 -71.93 -63.27 -55.00
N ALA A 278 -71.24 -64.40 -55.12
CA ALA A 278 -69.86 -64.56 -54.67
C ALA A 278 -68.89 -63.56 -55.35
N GLU A 279 -69.08 -63.28 -56.64
CA GLU A 279 -68.29 -62.26 -57.34
C GLU A 279 -68.58 -60.83 -56.81
N VAL A 280 -69.83 -60.51 -56.49
CA VAL A 280 -70.19 -59.21 -55.90
C VAL A 280 -69.66 -59.08 -54.47
N GLU A 281 -69.70 -60.15 -53.67
CA GLU A 281 -69.15 -60.20 -52.32
C GLU A 281 -67.63 -60.02 -52.35
N ALA A 282 -66.90 -60.74 -53.21
CA ALA A 282 -65.46 -60.58 -53.39
C ALA A 282 -65.05 -59.17 -53.84
N ARG A 283 -65.84 -58.52 -54.72
CA ARG A 283 -65.64 -57.11 -55.08
C ARG A 283 -65.95 -56.15 -53.93
N ASN A 284 -66.90 -56.47 -53.06
CA ASN A 284 -67.20 -55.66 -51.88
C ASN A 284 -66.07 -55.75 -50.83
N GLU A 285 -65.53 -56.96 -50.62
CA GLU A 285 -64.33 -57.22 -49.80
C GLU A 285 -63.13 -56.43 -50.35
N GLN A 286 -62.84 -56.52 -51.65
CA GLN A 286 -61.77 -55.78 -52.31
C GLN A 286 -61.94 -54.26 -52.15
N LEU A 287 -63.15 -53.73 -52.39
CA LEU A 287 -63.44 -52.30 -52.21
C LEU A 287 -63.32 -51.86 -50.74
N ARG A 288 -63.64 -52.73 -49.76
CA ARG A 288 -63.40 -52.44 -48.33
C ARG A 288 -61.92 -52.43 -47.99
N ILE A 289 -61.12 -53.32 -48.58
CA ILE A 289 -59.65 -53.34 -48.41
C ILE A 289 -59.04 -52.08 -49.06
N GLU A 290 -59.47 -51.70 -50.26
CA GLU A 290 -59.06 -50.45 -50.93
C GLU A 290 -59.53 -49.20 -50.17
N LEU A 291 -60.71 -49.23 -49.54
CA LEU A 291 -61.20 -48.14 -48.69
C LEU A 291 -60.42 -48.06 -47.38
N ALA A 292 -60.04 -49.18 -46.77
CA ALA A 292 -59.17 -49.21 -45.60
C ALA A 292 -57.73 -48.76 -45.93
N GLN A 293 -57.18 -49.19 -47.06
CA GLN A 293 -55.87 -48.74 -47.56
C GLN A 293 -55.89 -47.25 -47.89
N SER A 294 -56.89 -46.77 -48.64
CA SER A 294 -57.00 -45.34 -48.95
C SER A 294 -57.29 -44.50 -47.69
N ALA A 295 -58.09 -44.98 -46.73
CA ALA A 295 -58.24 -44.33 -45.43
C ALA A 295 -56.92 -44.26 -44.63
N SER A 296 -56.07 -45.29 -44.71
CA SER A 296 -54.71 -45.26 -44.13
C SER A 296 -53.73 -44.38 -44.93
N GLN A 297 -54.05 -44.08 -46.19
CA GLN A 297 -53.26 -43.23 -47.08
C GLN A 297 -53.81 -41.81 -47.25
N VAL A 298 -54.91 -41.42 -46.59
CA VAL A 298 -55.35 -40.02 -46.52
C VAL A 298 -54.26 -39.25 -45.76
N PRO A 299 -53.49 -38.37 -46.41
CA PRO A 299 -52.40 -37.70 -45.73
C PRO A 299 -52.99 -36.54 -44.94
N SER A 300 -53.20 -36.74 -43.65
CA SER A 300 -53.14 -35.62 -42.70
C SER A 300 -51.73 -35.03 -42.80
N GLN A 301 -51.56 -33.97 -43.60
CA GLN A 301 -50.25 -33.35 -43.88
C GLN A 301 -49.44 -33.18 -42.58
N PRO A 302 -48.34 -33.94 -42.39
CA PRO A 302 -47.58 -33.83 -41.17
C PRO A 302 -46.32 -33.00 -41.43
N ALA A 303 -46.05 -32.03 -40.55
CA ALA A 303 -44.73 -31.42 -40.45
C ALA A 303 -43.62 -32.42 -40.01
N LEU A 304 -43.99 -33.69 -39.76
CA LEU A 304 -43.15 -34.75 -39.22
C LEU A 304 -42.24 -35.42 -40.28
N ALA A 305 -42.58 -35.37 -41.57
CA ALA A 305 -41.79 -36.05 -42.61
C ALA A 305 -40.35 -35.51 -42.74
N LEU A 306 -40.13 -34.24 -42.36
CA LEU A 306 -38.79 -33.64 -42.30
C LEU A 306 -38.05 -33.98 -40.99
N GLU A 307 -38.78 -34.31 -39.92
CA GLU A 307 -38.19 -34.69 -38.62
C GLU A 307 -37.63 -36.13 -38.65
N ASP A 308 -38.28 -37.02 -39.39
CA ASP A 308 -37.85 -38.43 -39.58
C ASP A 308 -36.80 -38.63 -40.68
N GLU A 309 -36.44 -37.60 -41.44
CA GLU A 309 -35.42 -37.73 -42.48
C GLU A 309 -34.03 -38.01 -41.85
N PRO A 310 -33.30 -39.07 -42.25
CA PRO A 310 -32.06 -39.48 -41.57
C PRO A 310 -30.95 -38.41 -41.62
N ALA A 311 -30.97 -37.52 -42.61
CA ALA A 311 -30.10 -36.35 -42.67
C ALA A 311 -30.44 -35.31 -41.59
N TYR A 312 -31.73 -35.05 -41.35
CA TYR A 312 -32.20 -34.13 -40.31
C TYR A 312 -31.90 -34.67 -38.91
N MET A 313 -32.17 -35.96 -38.66
CA MET A 313 -31.84 -36.61 -37.38
C MET A 313 -30.33 -36.62 -37.11
N ARG A 314 -29.50 -36.85 -38.13
CA ARG A 314 -28.04 -36.70 -38.01
C ARG A 314 -27.67 -35.26 -37.65
N LEU A 315 -28.21 -34.26 -38.34
CA LEU A 315 -27.94 -32.84 -38.08
C LEU A 315 -28.43 -32.39 -36.68
N ARG A 316 -29.55 -32.92 -36.18
CA ARG A 316 -30.05 -32.71 -34.82
C ARG A 316 -29.11 -33.33 -33.78
N SER A 317 -28.63 -34.55 -34.02
CA SER A 317 -27.65 -35.22 -33.16
C SER A 317 -26.30 -34.48 -33.13
N GLU A 318 -25.87 -33.94 -34.27
CA GLU A 318 -24.65 -33.16 -34.40
C GLU A 318 -24.77 -31.80 -33.70
N ASN A 319 -25.87 -31.06 -33.91
CA ASN A 319 -26.16 -29.84 -33.14
C ASN A 319 -26.22 -30.12 -31.63
N SER A 320 -26.85 -31.21 -31.20
CA SER A 320 -26.86 -31.63 -29.79
C SER A 320 -25.45 -31.95 -29.25
N SER A 321 -24.58 -32.54 -30.07
CA SER A 321 -23.16 -32.77 -29.74
C SER A 321 -22.37 -31.46 -29.67
N LEU A 322 -22.59 -30.54 -30.62
CA LEU A 322 -21.93 -29.24 -30.68
C LEU A 322 -22.37 -28.33 -29.52
N LEU A 323 -23.64 -28.35 -29.13
CA LEU A 323 -24.13 -27.65 -27.93
C LEU A 323 -23.49 -28.21 -26.67
N ARG A 324 -23.45 -29.54 -26.48
CA ARG A 324 -22.74 -30.16 -25.34
C ARG A 324 -21.25 -29.80 -25.31
N LYS A 325 -20.58 -29.75 -26.47
CA LYS A 325 -19.17 -29.30 -26.58
C LYS A 325 -19.00 -27.81 -26.26
N LEU A 326 -19.94 -26.96 -26.70
CA LEU A 326 -19.95 -25.53 -26.41
C LEU A 326 -20.11 -25.28 -24.90
N ASP A 327 -21.02 -25.99 -24.25
CA ASP A 327 -21.29 -25.85 -22.82
C ASP A 327 -20.16 -26.46 -21.97
N ALA A 328 -19.58 -27.60 -22.37
CA ALA A 328 -18.37 -28.12 -21.76
C ALA A 328 -17.20 -27.12 -21.87
N ALA A 329 -16.98 -26.50 -23.04
CA ALA A 329 -15.94 -25.48 -23.23
C ALA A 329 -16.23 -24.18 -22.46
N ARG A 330 -17.51 -23.81 -22.25
CA ARG A 330 -17.90 -22.71 -21.36
C ARG A 330 -17.55 -23.03 -19.91
N VAL A 331 -17.94 -24.21 -19.41
CA VAL A 331 -17.62 -24.65 -18.03
C VAL A 331 -16.10 -24.74 -17.82
N GLU A 332 -15.35 -25.28 -18.77
CA GLU A 332 -13.88 -25.34 -18.70
C GLU A 332 -13.23 -23.95 -18.68
N ARG A 333 -13.70 -23.02 -19.51
CA ARG A 333 -13.24 -21.62 -19.49
C ARG A 333 -13.54 -20.95 -18.14
N ASP A 334 -14.73 -21.17 -17.60
CA ASP A 334 -15.15 -20.54 -16.35
C ASP A 334 -14.48 -21.20 -15.14
N ALA A 335 -14.10 -22.48 -15.21
CA ALA A 335 -13.21 -23.14 -14.25
C ALA A 335 -11.80 -22.52 -14.30
N LYS A 336 -11.18 -22.45 -15.49
CA LYS A 336 -9.88 -21.78 -15.69
C LYS A 336 -9.89 -20.32 -15.25
N LYS A 337 -11.01 -19.61 -15.41
CA LYS A 337 -11.18 -18.24 -14.90
C LYS A 337 -11.12 -18.22 -13.36
N ARG A 338 -11.86 -19.10 -12.68
CA ARG A 338 -11.80 -19.23 -11.20
C ARG A 338 -10.40 -19.62 -10.71
N ASP A 339 -9.70 -20.50 -11.42
CA ASP A 339 -8.31 -20.88 -11.10
C ASP A 339 -7.33 -19.71 -11.26
N LEU A 340 -7.56 -18.82 -12.24
CA LEU A 340 -6.77 -17.61 -12.42
C LEU A 340 -7.13 -16.54 -11.39
N ASP A 341 -8.42 -16.35 -11.08
CA ASP A 341 -8.88 -15.40 -10.06
C ASP A 341 -8.39 -15.80 -8.65
N THR A 342 -8.34 -17.11 -8.33
CA THR A 342 -7.79 -17.60 -7.06
C THR A 342 -6.27 -17.42 -6.98
N LYS A 343 -5.52 -17.73 -8.05
CA LYS A 343 -4.08 -17.45 -8.14
C LYS A 343 -3.75 -15.95 -8.08
N LEU A 344 -4.56 -15.12 -8.71
CA LEU A 344 -4.42 -13.66 -8.65
C LEU A 344 -4.61 -13.18 -7.21
N ARG A 345 -5.67 -13.63 -6.52
CA ARG A 345 -5.92 -13.33 -5.09
C ARG A 345 -4.88 -13.93 -4.13
N SER A 346 -4.12 -14.96 -4.51
CA SER A 346 -3.00 -15.45 -3.70
C SER A 346 -1.75 -14.60 -3.91
N LEU A 347 -1.44 -14.25 -5.17
CA LEU A 347 -0.33 -13.35 -5.50
C LEU A 347 -0.54 -11.93 -4.95
N GLU A 348 -1.77 -11.42 -4.93
CA GLU A 348 -2.11 -10.13 -4.30
C GLU A 348 -1.81 -10.14 -2.79
N ARG A 349 -2.10 -11.25 -2.10
CA ARG A 349 -1.76 -11.42 -0.67
C ARG A 349 -0.25 -11.53 -0.47
N GLU A 350 0.45 -12.31 -1.29
CA GLU A 350 1.91 -12.44 -1.24
C GLU A 350 2.60 -11.08 -1.50
N ILE A 351 2.11 -10.29 -2.46
CA ILE A 351 2.56 -8.91 -2.70
C ILE A 351 2.25 -7.99 -1.51
N GLY A 352 1.15 -8.21 -0.80
CA GLY A 352 0.83 -7.53 0.47
C GLY A 352 1.88 -7.84 1.54
N MET A 353 2.09 -9.12 1.85
CA MET A 353 3.09 -9.59 2.81
C MET A 353 4.50 -9.06 2.47
N LEU A 354 4.94 -9.18 1.22
CA LEU A 354 6.26 -8.68 0.78
C LEU A 354 6.37 -7.14 0.86
N LYS A 355 5.27 -6.40 0.71
CA LYS A 355 5.26 -4.94 0.92
C LYS A 355 5.41 -4.59 2.39
N GLU A 356 4.70 -5.28 3.27
CA GLU A 356 4.78 -5.13 4.74
C GLU A 356 6.18 -5.50 5.24
N GLU A 357 6.73 -6.64 4.80
CA GLU A 357 8.11 -7.03 5.11
C GLU A 357 9.12 -5.97 4.66
N ARG A 358 8.99 -5.47 3.42
CA ARG A 358 9.86 -4.41 2.88
C ARG A 358 9.71 -3.09 3.64
N ASP A 359 8.52 -2.72 4.10
CA ASP A 359 8.35 -1.53 4.95
C ASP A 359 8.91 -1.76 6.36
N SER A 360 8.75 -2.95 6.95
CA SER A 360 9.37 -3.31 8.24
C SER A 360 10.91 -3.33 8.17
N LEU A 361 11.48 -3.73 7.03
CA LEU A 361 12.92 -3.67 6.78
C LEU A 361 13.36 -2.23 6.58
N LYS A 362 12.57 -1.40 5.89
CA LYS A 362 12.85 0.02 5.70
C LYS A 362 12.82 0.79 7.03
N THR A 363 11.86 0.49 7.93
CA THR A 363 11.83 1.11 9.27
C THR A 363 12.98 0.63 10.15
N LYS A 364 13.40 -0.64 10.06
CA LYS A 364 14.62 -1.15 10.72
C LYS A 364 15.89 -0.45 10.22
N VAL A 365 16.05 -0.28 8.91
CA VAL A 365 17.17 0.48 8.33
C VAL A 365 17.15 1.94 8.77
N GLN A 366 15.97 2.58 8.82
CA GLN A 366 15.83 3.95 9.31
C GLN A 366 16.17 4.08 10.81
N LYS A 367 15.92 3.05 11.62
CA LYS A 367 16.33 2.96 13.04
C LYS A 367 17.83 2.72 13.24
N TRP A 368 18.59 2.52 12.16
CA TRP A 368 20.05 2.35 12.18
C TRP A 368 20.77 3.41 11.33
N SER A 369 20.07 4.45 10.85
CA SER A 369 20.69 5.50 10.03
C SER A 369 21.69 6.35 10.82
N ASP A 370 21.47 6.46 12.12
CA ASP A 370 22.31 7.13 13.13
C ASP A 370 23.54 6.30 13.53
N TYR A 371 23.64 5.03 13.13
CA TYR A 371 24.77 4.17 13.53
C TYR A 371 26.13 4.70 13.04
N GLU A 372 26.18 5.32 11.87
CA GLU A 372 27.42 5.92 11.34
C GLU A 372 27.74 7.25 12.05
N ASP A 373 26.73 8.05 12.41
CA ASP A 373 26.90 9.25 13.24
C ASP A 373 27.43 8.90 14.64
N VAL A 374 26.80 7.93 15.32
CA VAL A 374 27.24 7.42 16.64
C VAL A 374 28.64 6.81 16.56
N LYS A 375 28.98 6.15 15.45
CA LYS A 375 30.33 5.61 15.20
C LYS A 375 31.35 6.73 15.01
N GLN A 376 31.02 7.80 14.27
CA GLN A 376 31.87 8.99 14.14
C GLN A 376 32.01 9.72 15.47
N GLU A 377 30.95 9.90 16.24
CA GLU A 377 31.00 10.47 17.60
C GLU A 377 31.88 9.63 18.53
N LEU A 378 31.79 8.30 18.49
CA LEU A 378 32.68 7.39 19.23
C LEU A 378 34.14 7.46 18.75
N GLU A 379 34.38 7.62 17.44
CA GLU A 379 35.73 7.74 16.88
C GLU A 379 36.35 9.12 17.21
N VAL A 380 35.54 10.18 17.27
CA VAL A 380 35.92 11.51 17.75
C VAL A 380 36.13 11.52 19.27
N LEU A 381 35.29 10.84 20.06
CA LEU A 381 35.53 10.68 21.49
C LEU A 381 36.80 9.86 21.76
N LYS A 382 37.04 8.79 21.00
CA LYS A 382 38.29 8.01 21.06
C LYS A 382 39.49 8.89 20.69
N SER A 383 39.43 9.66 19.61
CA SER A 383 40.56 10.52 19.23
C SER A 383 40.77 11.67 20.23
N ILE A 384 39.73 12.25 20.81
CA ILE A 384 39.86 13.26 21.87
C ILE A 384 40.46 12.65 23.15
N GLU A 385 39.93 11.52 23.63
CA GLU A 385 40.38 10.89 24.89
C GLU A 385 41.82 10.35 24.80
N PHE A 386 42.22 9.83 23.64
CA PHE A 386 43.54 9.22 23.45
C PHE A 386 44.58 10.14 22.77
N SER A 387 44.18 11.07 21.88
CA SER A 387 45.12 11.97 21.18
C SER A 387 45.38 13.30 21.89
N MET A 388 44.54 13.74 22.84
CA MET A 388 44.85 14.91 23.69
C MET A 388 46.08 14.75 24.60
N GLY A 389 46.75 13.58 24.58
CA GLY A 389 48.02 13.34 25.26
C GLY A 389 49.24 13.18 24.33
N ASP A 390 49.06 13.22 23.01
CA ASP A 390 50.08 12.81 22.01
C ASP A 390 50.59 13.96 21.12
N ASP A 391 49.82 15.06 21.03
CA ASP A 391 50.07 16.20 20.11
C ASP A 391 51.29 17.09 20.48
N ASP A 392 52.13 16.65 21.42
CA ASP A 392 53.33 17.37 21.91
C ASP A 392 54.64 16.57 21.72
N GLU A 393 54.60 15.34 21.14
CA GLU A 393 55.81 14.49 20.97
C GLU A 393 56.05 13.95 19.54
N THR A 394 55.12 14.07 18.59
CA THR A 394 55.22 13.38 17.27
C THR A 394 55.68 14.25 16.08
N GLN A 395 56.51 15.29 16.31
CA GLN A 395 57.02 16.16 15.24
C GLN A 395 58.38 15.76 14.62
N ASP A 396 58.98 14.62 14.99
CA ASP A 396 60.32 14.21 14.50
C ASP A 396 60.49 12.71 14.18
N ILE A 397 59.75 12.18 13.19
CA ILE A 397 60.24 11.07 12.34
C ILE A 397 59.85 11.33 10.87
N GLY A 398 60.76 11.98 10.14
CA GLY A 398 60.72 12.02 8.68
C GLY A 398 61.38 10.80 8.02
N ALA A 399 61.02 10.56 6.76
CA ALA A 399 61.71 9.70 5.79
C ALA A 399 61.65 8.16 5.95
N SER A 400 60.67 7.55 5.29
CA SER A 400 60.98 6.47 4.31
C SER A 400 59.87 6.34 3.26
N SER A 401 60.04 7.05 2.14
CA SER A 401 59.27 6.81 0.91
C SER A 401 60.03 5.81 0.05
N ASN A 402 59.48 4.60 -0.15
CA ASN A 402 59.55 3.79 -1.39
C ASN A 402 59.15 2.33 -1.10
N VAL A 403 58.11 1.83 -1.79
CA VAL A 403 58.09 0.63 -2.67
C VAL A 403 56.62 0.35 -3.11
N PRO A 404 56.36 -0.14 -4.34
CA PRO A 404 55.01 -0.11 -4.95
C PRO A 404 54.13 -1.36 -4.68
N GLU A 405 52.89 -1.30 -5.20
CA GLU A 405 51.84 -2.34 -5.17
C GLU A 405 52.29 -3.78 -5.49
N PRO A 406 51.47 -4.76 -5.08
CA PRO A 406 50.66 -5.40 -6.13
C PRO A 406 49.15 -5.50 -5.85
N THR A 407 48.40 -5.45 -6.95
CA THR A 407 46.95 -5.66 -7.11
C THR A 407 46.42 -6.99 -6.54
N GLY A 408 45.18 -7.02 -5.99
CA GLY A 408 44.50 -8.32 -5.80
C GLY A 408 43.30 -8.47 -4.84
N ASN A 409 42.20 -7.75 -5.10
CA ASN A 409 40.82 -8.18 -4.83
C ASN A 409 40.41 -8.79 -3.46
N GLY A 410 39.61 -8.04 -2.68
CA GLY A 410 38.34 -8.61 -2.19
C GLY A 410 38.21 -9.17 -0.77
N SER A 411 38.62 -8.46 0.29
CA SER A 411 37.82 -8.47 1.54
C SER A 411 37.96 -7.14 2.29
N SER A 412 36.84 -6.63 2.79
CA SER A 412 36.67 -5.33 3.47
C SER A 412 37.77 -5.01 4.50
N GLY A 413 38.69 -4.11 4.13
CA GLY A 413 39.70 -3.61 5.04
C GLY A 413 39.10 -2.68 6.11
N LYS A 414 38.84 -3.21 7.31
CA LYS A 414 38.91 -2.37 8.51
C LYS A 414 40.38 -2.10 8.79
N ALA A 415 40.84 -0.91 8.42
CA ALA A 415 42.03 -0.34 9.03
C ALA A 415 41.78 -0.32 10.54
N LYS A 416 42.45 -1.20 11.29
CA LYS A 416 42.51 -1.10 12.74
C LYS A 416 43.41 0.09 13.07
N GLY A 417 42.83 1.29 13.01
CA GLY A 417 43.34 2.43 13.76
C GLY A 417 43.52 1.97 15.20
N GLU A 418 44.76 2.13 15.68
CA GLU A 418 45.38 1.52 16.86
C GLU A 418 44.40 0.91 17.86
N THR A 419 44.57 -0.40 18.10
CA THR A 419 43.70 -1.14 19.03
C THR A 419 43.68 -0.42 20.38
N LEU A 420 42.50 -0.38 21.00
CA LEU A 420 42.29 0.30 22.30
C LEU A 420 43.38 -0.07 23.33
N GLU A 421 43.78 -1.34 23.32
CA GLU A 421 44.88 -1.91 24.10
C GLU A 421 46.25 -1.21 23.86
N GLN A 422 46.59 -0.86 22.61
CA GLN A 422 47.84 -0.19 22.25
C GLN A 422 47.86 1.27 22.72
N LEU A 423 46.74 2.00 22.57
CA LEU A 423 46.60 3.37 23.08
C LEU A 423 46.57 3.42 24.62
N LEU A 424 45.92 2.44 25.26
CA LEU A 424 45.96 2.27 26.72
C LEU A 424 47.37 1.92 27.21
N LEU A 425 48.12 1.07 26.51
CA LEU A 425 49.52 0.76 26.84
C LEU A 425 50.43 1.99 26.65
N ALA A 426 50.25 2.78 25.59
CA ALA A 426 50.99 4.02 25.38
C ALA A 426 50.73 5.03 26.52
N ARG A 427 49.45 5.24 26.89
CA ARG A 427 49.10 6.13 28.01
C ARG A 427 49.56 5.60 29.37
N ASN A 428 49.52 4.28 29.60
CA ASN A 428 50.05 3.67 30.82
C ASN A 428 51.57 3.86 30.91
N LYS A 429 52.28 3.71 29.79
CA LYS A 429 53.72 3.97 29.70
C LYS A 429 54.03 5.45 29.99
N LYS A 430 53.35 6.40 29.34
CA LYS A 430 53.52 7.85 29.59
C LYS A 430 53.27 8.22 31.05
N LEU A 431 52.20 7.72 31.66
CA LEU A 431 51.95 7.89 33.10
C LEU A 431 53.04 7.27 33.97
N SER A 432 53.63 6.13 33.57
CA SER A 432 54.76 5.54 34.29
C SER A 432 56.04 6.38 34.15
N ASP A 433 56.31 6.93 32.97
CA ASP A 433 57.46 7.79 32.69
C ASP A 433 57.35 9.11 33.47
N GLU A 434 56.20 9.80 33.44
CA GLU A 434 55.89 10.96 34.28
C GLU A 434 56.09 10.67 35.78
N LEU A 435 55.63 9.51 36.25
CA LEU A 435 55.79 9.09 37.64
C LEU A 435 57.26 8.84 37.99
N THR A 436 58.09 8.32 37.06
CA THR A 436 59.55 8.25 37.28
C THR A 436 60.21 9.62 37.34
N ILE A 437 59.82 10.57 36.47
CA ILE A 437 60.35 11.95 36.47
C ILE A 437 59.97 12.66 37.77
N LEU A 438 58.73 12.51 38.25
CA LEU A 438 58.29 13.04 39.54
C LEU A 438 59.04 12.41 40.72
N ARG A 439 59.33 11.10 40.69
CA ARG A 439 60.18 10.45 41.70
C ARG A 439 61.61 10.97 41.69
N VAL A 440 62.24 11.12 40.52
CA VAL A 440 63.63 11.61 40.39
C VAL A 440 63.73 13.08 40.82
N SER A 441 62.80 13.93 40.40
CA SER A 441 62.78 15.34 40.82
C SER A 441 62.49 15.49 42.31
N HIS A 442 61.64 14.64 42.91
CA HIS A 442 61.46 14.58 44.36
C HIS A 442 62.75 14.17 45.09
N GLN A 443 63.47 13.17 44.57
CA GLN A 443 64.76 12.71 45.11
C GLN A 443 65.84 13.80 45.04
N ASP A 444 65.91 14.56 43.93
CA ASP A 444 66.82 15.71 43.77
C ASP A 444 66.45 16.87 44.71
N LEU A 445 65.16 17.23 44.81
CA LEU A 445 64.68 18.20 45.80
C LEU A 445 65.01 17.79 47.25
N GLN A 446 64.86 16.50 47.58
CA GLN A 446 65.20 15.97 48.89
C GLN A 446 66.71 16.00 49.16
N SER A 447 67.55 15.67 48.17
CA SER A 447 69.01 15.75 48.31
C SER A 447 69.50 17.20 48.44
N ARG A 448 68.91 18.14 47.70
CA ARG A 448 69.16 19.58 47.85
C ARG A 448 68.75 20.08 49.24
N LEU A 449 67.61 19.64 49.76
CA LEU A 449 67.20 19.95 51.13
C LEU A 449 68.21 19.43 52.16
N GLN A 450 68.68 18.19 51.99
CA GLN A 450 69.68 17.59 52.88
C GLN A 450 71.02 18.34 52.83
N THR A 451 71.53 18.70 51.65
CA THR A 451 72.77 19.49 51.52
C THR A 451 72.62 20.92 52.05
N MET A 452 71.46 21.56 51.89
CA MET A 452 71.15 22.86 52.52
C MET A 452 71.09 22.76 54.05
N GLN A 453 70.55 21.66 54.59
CA GLN A 453 70.52 21.41 56.03
C GLN A 453 71.91 21.08 56.60
N GLU A 454 72.72 20.33 55.85
CA GLU A 454 74.12 20.04 56.20
C GLU A 454 74.96 21.33 56.23
N THR A 455 74.91 22.14 55.17
CA THR A 455 75.61 23.44 55.10
C THR A 455 75.13 24.44 56.16
N LEU A 456 73.85 24.44 56.52
CA LEU A 456 73.35 25.21 57.67
C LEU A 456 73.97 24.69 58.99
N SER A 457 74.06 23.36 59.16
CA SER A 457 74.68 22.80 60.37
C SER A 457 76.19 23.06 60.46
N THR A 458 76.93 23.00 59.34
CA THR A 458 78.37 23.33 59.33
C THR A 458 78.61 24.81 59.56
N THR A 459 77.85 25.70 58.93
CA THR A 459 77.97 27.16 59.16
C THR A 459 77.56 27.56 60.57
N ASN A 460 76.57 26.90 61.18
CA ASN A 460 76.24 27.10 62.59
C ASN A 460 77.37 26.60 63.51
N ALA A 461 77.98 25.44 63.23
CA ALA A 461 79.14 24.96 63.99
C ALA A 461 80.40 25.84 63.81
N GLU A 462 80.57 26.47 62.66
CA GLU A 462 81.61 27.48 62.44
C GLU A 462 81.32 28.79 63.18
N LEU A 463 80.05 29.22 63.22
CA LEU A 463 79.61 30.37 64.00
C LEU A 463 79.82 30.15 65.51
N GLU A 464 79.46 28.98 66.03
CA GLU A 464 79.72 28.61 67.43
C GLU A 464 81.22 28.58 67.75
N LYS A 465 82.06 28.03 66.86
CA LYS A 465 83.53 28.09 67.01
C LYS A 465 84.05 29.54 67.02
N ALA A 466 83.54 30.39 66.13
CA ALA A 466 83.91 31.79 66.06
C ALA A 466 83.45 32.57 67.31
N GLN A 467 82.24 32.33 67.79
CA GLN A 467 81.72 32.91 69.04
C GLN A 467 82.54 32.48 70.26
N ASN A 468 82.88 31.19 70.36
CA ASN A 468 83.75 30.69 71.42
C ASN A 468 85.16 31.31 71.35
N LEU A 469 85.73 31.45 70.15
CA LEU A 469 87.04 32.10 69.96
C LEU A 469 86.99 33.59 70.33
N VAL A 470 85.95 34.31 69.92
CA VAL A 470 85.71 35.70 70.34
C VAL A 470 85.58 35.79 71.86
N ALA A 471 84.79 34.93 72.49
CA ALA A 471 84.66 34.90 73.95
C ALA A 471 85.99 34.58 74.66
N THR A 472 86.86 33.74 74.09
CA THR A 472 88.21 33.54 74.63
C THR A 472 89.10 34.77 74.45
N LEU A 473 89.05 35.45 73.28
CA LEU A 473 89.80 36.69 73.05
C LEU A 473 89.30 37.84 73.94
N GLU A 474 88.00 37.92 74.23
CA GLU A 474 87.42 38.88 75.17
C GLU A 474 87.84 38.59 76.61
N ASN A 475 87.91 37.33 77.02
CA ASN A 475 88.48 36.92 78.31
C ASN A 475 89.99 37.22 78.39
N ASP A 476 90.75 36.97 77.34
CA ASP A 476 92.19 37.27 77.29
C ASP A 476 92.45 38.79 77.26
N LEU A 477 91.66 39.56 76.52
CA LEU A 477 91.71 41.03 76.52
C LEU A 477 91.32 41.62 77.88
N THR A 478 90.30 41.08 78.55
CA THR A 478 89.95 41.54 79.91
C THR A 478 90.99 41.13 80.93
N ASN A 479 91.61 39.95 80.82
CA ASN A 479 92.77 39.54 81.62
C ASN A 479 93.98 40.46 81.36
N MET A 480 94.25 40.85 80.11
CA MET A 480 95.28 41.84 79.78
C MET A 480 94.94 43.24 80.31
N GLN A 481 93.70 43.70 80.19
CA GLN A 481 93.23 44.99 80.71
C GLN A 481 93.39 45.05 82.25
N ASN A 482 93.07 43.94 82.94
CA ASN A 482 93.24 43.78 84.38
C ASN A 482 94.73 43.71 84.77
N GLY A 483 95.57 43.04 83.98
CA GLY A 483 97.03 42.99 84.19
C GLY A 483 97.76 44.30 83.90
N VAL A 484 97.28 45.09 82.93
CA VAL A 484 97.84 46.40 82.56
C VAL A 484 97.37 47.52 83.50
N SER A 485 96.31 47.30 84.29
CA SER A 485 95.83 48.24 85.31
C SER A 485 96.79 48.45 86.51
N ALA A 486 97.98 47.84 86.49
CA ALA A 486 99.01 47.98 87.52
C ALA A 486 100.01 49.15 87.31
N TYR A 487 99.98 49.85 86.16
CA TYR A 487 100.88 50.99 85.89
C TYR A 487 100.17 52.20 85.23
N PRO A 488 100.33 53.43 85.75
CA PRO A 488 99.67 54.63 85.22
C PRO A 488 100.53 55.45 84.23
N SER A 489 99.88 56.41 83.55
CA SER A 489 100.41 57.45 82.62
C SER A 489 100.46 57.02 81.13
N ALA A 490 99.56 57.42 80.22
CA ALA A 490 99.23 58.78 79.69
C ALA A 490 100.18 59.26 78.56
N PRO A 491 99.79 60.20 77.67
CA PRO A 491 98.53 60.31 76.92
C PRO A 491 98.72 60.67 75.42
N SER A 492 97.60 60.78 74.67
CA SER A 492 97.40 61.57 73.41
C SER A 492 97.51 60.85 72.05
N VAL A 493 96.55 61.16 71.17
CA VAL A 493 96.67 61.85 69.85
C VAL A 493 95.46 61.47 68.97
N ALA A 494 94.83 62.46 68.36
CA ALA A 494 93.61 62.32 67.55
C ALA A 494 93.88 61.86 66.11
N GLY A 495 92.86 61.32 65.44
CA GLY A 495 92.92 60.95 64.03
C GLY A 495 91.57 60.60 63.43
N THR A 496 90.85 61.61 62.92
CA THR A 496 89.77 61.41 61.94
C THR A 496 90.32 60.97 60.57
N TYR A 497 89.42 60.73 59.61
CA TYR A 497 89.59 60.80 58.13
C TYR A 497 89.43 59.49 57.31
N THR A 498 88.25 59.43 56.67
CA THR A 498 88.01 59.14 55.24
C THR A 498 88.37 57.79 54.60
N SER A 499 87.35 57.24 53.92
CA SER A 499 87.41 56.30 52.80
C SER A 499 88.29 56.74 51.62
N ARG A 500 88.95 55.79 50.93
CA ARG A 500 88.78 55.44 49.47
C ARG A 500 89.97 54.65 48.90
N TYR A 501 89.69 53.45 48.35
CA TYR A 501 90.34 52.83 47.16
C TYR A 501 91.86 52.48 47.25
N PRO A 502 92.42 51.52 46.47
CA PRO A 502 92.27 51.37 45.01
C PRO A 502 92.04 49.95 44.46
N GLN A 503 92.09 49.87 43.12
CA GLN A 503 91.73 48.76 42.24
C GLN A 503 92.94 47.93 41.74
N SER A 504 92.63 46.68 41.33
CA SER A 504 93.10 45.96 40.12
C SER A 504 94.56 45.57 39.86
N ALA A 505 94.75 44.26 39.58
CA ALA A 505 95.60 43.66 38.53
C ALA A 505 94.98 42.26 38.20
N ILE A 506 94.61 41.88 36.95
CA ILE A 506 95.42 41.54 35.76
C ILE A 506 96.20 40.21 35.95
N GLY A 507 96.05 39.16 35.12
CA GLY A 507 95.13 38.91 34.00
C GLY A 507 95.49 37.67 33.13
N GLN A 508 94.62 37.33 32.16
CA GLN A 508 94.87 36.55 30.90
C GLN A 508 95.36 35.08 31.02
N PHE A 509 94.89 34.08 30.26
CA PHE A 509 94.39 33.95 28.87
C PHE A 509 93.37 32.77 28.76
N ALA A 510 92.59 32.48 27.71
CA ALA A 510 92.22 33.16 26.44
C ALA A 510 91.01 32.43 25.76
N SER A 511 90.36 33.11 24.81
CA SER A 511 89.56 32.56 23.67
C SER A 511 88.22 31.83 23.96
N ARG A 512 87.12 32.02 23.20
CA ARG A 512 86.89 32.88 22.00
C ARG A 512 85.38 33.04 21.67
N ASN A 513 84.95 34.24 21.25
CA ASN A 513 83.63 34.60 20.62
C ASN A 513 82.35 34.37 21.48
N ARG A 514 81.17 35.01 21.30
CA ARG A 514 80.59 36.24 20.67
C ARG A 514 79.10 36.32 21.09
N ARG A 515 78.39 37.45 21.24
CA ARG A 515 78.75 38.87 21.44
C ARG A 515 77.51 39.71 21.88
N ILE A 516 77.58 40.41 23.02
CA ILE A 516 76.99 41.76 23.32
C ILE A 516 75.48 42.02 23.02
N SER A 517 74.69 42.25 24.08
CA SER A 517 73.63 43.28 24.12
C SER A 517 74.24 44.61 24.62
N PRO A 518 73.74 45.81 24.22
CA PRO A 518 72.75 46.49 25.08
C PRO A 518 71.78 47.53 24.43
N THR A 519 70.66 47.71 25.11
CA THR A 519 69.85 48.93 25.40
C THR A 519 69.91 50.21 24.52
N SER A 520 68.72 50.62 24.04
CA SER A 520 68.18 51.99 23.90
C SER A 520 68.99 53.12 23.22
N SER A 521 68.62 53.48 21.98
CA SER A 521 68.27 54.86 21.57
C SER A 521 68.01 54.95 20.05
N ILE A 522 66.88 55.54 19.63
CA ILE A 522 66.77 56.52 18.52
C ILE A 522 65.33 57.06 18.49
N ILE A 523 65.22 58.37 18.38
CA ILE A 523 63.98 59.16 18.29
C ILE A 523 63.97 59.86 16.91
N SER A 524 62.77 60.05 16.35
CA SER A 524 62.44 60.97 15.24
C SER A 524 62.87 60.60 13.81
N GLY A 525 61.93 60.76 12.87
CA GLY A 525 62.12 60.62 11.41
C GLY A 525 60.78 60.41 10.67
N PHE A 526 60.21 61.47 10.09
CA PHE A 526 58.86 61.50 9.49
C PHE A 526 58.86 61.20 7.97
N ASP A 527 57.92 60.35 7.52
CA ASP A 527 57.18 60.37 6.21
C ASP A 527 57.96 60.35 4.85
N PRO A 528 57.36 60.09 3.66
CA PRO A 528 55.93 59.91 3.35
C PRO A 528 55.49 58.73 2.47
N ARG A 529 54.23 58.28 2.66
CA ARG A 529 53.24 57.98 1.59
C ARG A 529 51.87 57.51 2.12
N THR A 530 50.96 58.46 2.37
CA THR A 530 49.48 58.33 2.39
C THR A 530 48.90 59.19 1.23
N PRO A 531 47.58 59.42 0.99
CA PRO A 531 46.31 59.18 1.74
C PRO A 531 45.54 57.93 1.21
N MET A 532 44.30 57.57 1.58
CA MET A 532 43.22 58.11 2.45
C MET A 532 42.72 56.98 3.39
N GLY A 533 41.87 57.17 4.40
CA GLY A 533 41.25 58.37 5.00
C GLY A 533 40.30 57.97 6.15
N SER A 534 39.83 58.94 6.95
CA SER A 534 38.79 58.85 8.02
C SER A 534 38.99 57.89 9.23
N THR A 535 39.71 58.41 10.23
CA THR A 535 39.32 58.59 11.67
C THR A 535 38.40 57.60 12.42
N PRO A 536 38.71 57.24 13.70
CA PRO A 536 37.87 56.42 14.58
C PRO A 536 36.89 57.24 15.45
N VAL A 537 35.66 56.74 15.66
CA VAL A 537 34.63 57.40 16.51
C VAL A 537 33.80 56.44 17.38
N ASP A 538 34.24 55.19 17.62
CA ASP A 538 33.43 54.16 18.34
C ASP A 538 33.98 53.64 19.68
N VAL A 539 35.17 54.08 20.12
CA VAL A 539 35.87 53.46 21.29
C VAL A 539 35.59 54.17 22.63
N LEU A 540 34.65 55.13 22.68
CA LEU A 540 34.32 55.90 23.91
C LEU A 540 32.87 55.71 24.41
N ARG A 541 32.19 54.61 24.04
CA ARG A 541 30.82 54.33 24.51
C ARG A 541 30.59 52.89 25.01
N SER A 542 31.40 52.45 25.96
CA SER A 542 30.98 51.41 26.94
C SER A 542 31.87 51.45 28.18
N GLY A 543 31.42 52.19 29.21
CA GLY A 543 31.88 51.94 30.57
C GLY A 543 31.13 50.74 31.16
N GLU A 544 31.77 50.00 32.07
CA GLU A 544 31.08 49.03 32.93
C GLU A 544 29.93 49.71 33.68
N PRO A 545 28.85 48.95 33.91
CA PRO A 545 28.64 48.55 35.30
C PRO A 545 28.37 47.05 35.47
N VAL A 546 28.94 46.53 36.55
CA VAL A 546 28.57 45.35 37.35
C VAL A 546 27.20 44.73 37.05
N GLY A 547 27.22 43.45 36.65
CA GLY A 547 26.14 42.49 36.97
C GLY A 547 25.19 42.09 35.83
N GLY A 548 25.24 40.82 35.43
CA GLY A 548 24.11 40.11 34.81
C GLY A 548 23.77 40.48 33.36
N GLY A 549 24.54 40.00 32.38
CA GLY A 549 24.21 40.20 30.98
C GLY A 549 25.22 39.64 29.97
N SER A 550 25.49 38.32 30.01
CA SER A 550 26.28 37.69 28.93
C SER A 550 25.54 37.85 27.60
N GLY A 551 26.16 38.54 26.64
CA GLY A 551 25.49 38.94 25.40
C GLY A 551 25.00 37.75 24.57
N ILE A 552 23.76 37.85 24.10
CA ILE A 552 23.18 36.90 23.13
C ILE A 552 23.91 36.93 21.77
N LEU A 553 24.57 38.06 21.44
CA LEU A 553 25.22 38.32 20.15
C LEU A 553 26.42 37.40 19.84
N PRO A 554 27.40 37.19 20.74
CA PRO A 554 28.43 36.16 20.55
C PRO A 554 27.86 34.75 20.31
N MET A 555 26.80 34.36 21.03
CA MET A 555 26.17 33.04 20.85
C MET A 555 25.45 32.94 19.49
N ILE A 556 24.69 33.96 19.08
CA ILE A 556 24.05 34.02 17.77
C ILE A 556 25.09 34.03 16.64
N THR A 557 26.23 34.72 16.83
CA THR A 557 27.33 34.74 15.86
C THR A 557 27.95 33.35 15.71
N ALA A 558 28.24 32.66 16.81
CA ALA A 558 28.73 31.29 16.79
C ALA A 558 27.71 30.30 16.20
N GLN A 559 26.40 30.46 16.47
CA GLN A 559 25.34 29.66 15.85
C GLN A 559 25.27 29.90 14.34
N ARG A 560 25.25 31.16 13.89
CA ARG A 560 25.27 31.55 12.47
C ARG A 560 26.46 30.95 11.74
N ASP A 561 27.64 30.98 12.35
CA ASP A 561 28.86 30.50 11.71
C ASP A 561 28.92 28.95 11.70
N ARG A 562 28.33 28.27 12.69
CA ARG A 562 28.03 26.82 12.63
C ARG A 562 27.03 26.48 11.52
N PHE A 563 25.95 27.25 11.36
CA PHE A 563 24.98 27.04 10.28
C PHE A 563 25.61 27.28 8.90
N LYS A 564 26.47 28.29 8.73
CA LYS A 564 27.25 28.49 7.50
C LYS A 564 28.17 27.32 7.21
N LYS A 565 28.89 26.81 8.22
CA LYS A 565 29.75 25.62 8.07
C LYS A 565 28.93 24.40 7.63
N ARG A 566 27.84 24.10 8.33
CA ARG A 566 26.94 22.99 7.98
C ARG A 566 26.31 23.14 6.59
N ASN A 567 25.97 24.37 6.18
CA ASN A 567 25.47 24.61 4.83
C ASN A 567 26.55 24.37 3.76
N SER A 568 27.81 24.78 4.00
CA SER A 568 28.91 24.48 3.09
C SER A 568 29.27 22.97 3.05
N GLU A 569 29.10 22.26 4.16
CA GLU A 569 29.25 20.80 4.23
C GLU A 569 28.17 20.10 3.40
N LEU A 570 26.90 20.49 3.58
CA LEU A 570 25.76 19.98 2.79
C LEU A 570 25.87 20.33 1.29
N GLU A 571 26.37 21.51 0.93
CA GLU A 571 26.64 21.88 -0.46
C GLU A 571 27.75 21.02 -1.08
N ASN A 572 28.80 20.69 -0.30
CA ASN A 572 29.87 19.79 -0.73
C ASN A 572 29.36 18.36 -0.89
N GLU A 573 28.63 17.80 0.08
CA GLU A 573 28.00 16.47 0.01
C GLU A 573 27.03 16.36 -1.17
N LEU A 574 26.22 17.39 -1.43
CA LEU A 574 25.34 17.45 -2.59
C LEU A 574 26.15 17.45 -3.90
N SER A 575 27.26 18.19 -3.95
CA SER A 575 28.16 18.20 -5.11
C SER A 575 28.82 16.83 -5.34
N GLU A 576 29.18 16.12 -4.27
CA GLU A 576 29.78 14.79 -4.31
C GLU A 576 28.76 13.73 -4.72
N SER A 577 27.54 13.78 -4.18
CA SER A 577 26.40 12.98 -4.64
C SER A 577 26.11 13.20 -6.13
N HIS A 578 26.15 14.45 -6.61
CA HIS A 578 26.04 14.73 -8.04
C HIS A 578 27.20 14.17 -8.87
N ARG A 579 28.43 14.16 -8.34
CA ARG A 579 29.60 13.53 -9.00
C ARG A 579 29.47 12.00 -9.05
N THR A 580 29.09 11.34 -7.95
CA THR A 580 28.90 9.88 -7.91
C THR A 580 27.76 9.44 -8.80
N VAL A 581 26.60 10.12 -8.79
CA VAL A 581 25.50 9.86 -9.73
C VAL A 581 25.93 10.08 -11.19
N SER A 582 26.78 11.06 -11.47
CA SER A 582 27.32 11.27 -12.82
C SER A 582 28.28 10.17 -13.24
N SER A 583 29.16 9.72 -12.33
CA SER A 583 30.07 8.60 -12.53
C SER A 583 29.31 7.28 -12.79
N LEU A 584 28.35 6.94 -11.93
CA LEU A 584 27.50 5.75 -12.09
C LEU A 584 26.68 5.79 -13.39
N ARG A 585 26.22 6.97 -13.83
CA ARG A 585 25.56 7.12 -15.14
C ARG A 585 26.53 6.87 -16.30
N GLN A 586 27.78 7.33 -16.20
CA GLN A 586 28.81 7.04 -17.20
C GLN A 586 29.16 5.54 -17.22
N GLU A 587 29.34 4.92 -16.06
CA GLU A 587 29.59 3.48 -15.92
C GLU A 587 28.44 2.64 -16.49
N ILE A 588 27.18 2.95 -16.14
CA ILE A 588 26.01 2.30 -16.74
C ILE A 588 26.00 2.45 -18.26
N SER A 589 26.38 3.62 -18.80
CA SER A 589 26.45 3.83 -20.25
C SER A 589 27.58 3.03 -20.92
N ALA A 590 28.72 2.88 -20.24
CA ALA A 590 29.84 2.06 -20.68
C ALA A 590 29.46 0.57 -20.65
N LEU A 591 28.92 0.08 -19.53
CA LEU A 591 28.42 -1.28 -19.40
C LEU A 591 27.31 -1.60 -20.40
N GLN A 592 26.41 -0.65 -20.72
CA GLN A 592 25.41 -0.85 -21.77
C GLN A 592 26.05 -0.99 -23.16
N LYS A 593 27.07 -0.19 -23.47
CA LYS A 593 27.83 -0.27 -24.73
C LYS A 593 28.62 -1.58 -24.83
N ASP A 594 29.23 -2.02 -23.73
CA ASP A 594 30.01 -3.26 -23.69
C ASP A 594 29.12 -4.51 -23.72
N ASN A 595 27.96 -4.49 -23.06
CA ASN A 595 26.94 -5.54 -23.20
C ASN A 595 26.41 -5.64 -24.64
N LEU A 596 26.24 -4.50 -25.33
CA LEU A 596 25.85 -4.47 -26.74
C LEU A 596 26.97 -5.01 -27.65
N ASN A 597 28.24 -4.67 -27.38
CA ASN A 597 29.42 -5.23 -28.07
C ASN A 597 29.60 -6.74 -27.81
N LEU A 598 29.32 -7.22 -26.60
CA LEU A 598 29.29 -8.64 -26.26
C LEU A 598 28.15 -9.37 -26.99
N TYR A 599 26.97 -8.74 -27.10
CA TYR A 599 25.86 -9.26 -27.91
C TYR A 599 26.22 -9.31 -29.40
N GLU A 600 26.88 -8.27 -29.93
CA GLU A 600 27.45 -8.26 -31.29
C GLU A 600 28.40 -9.43 -31.50
N LYS A 601 29.44 -9.56 -30.66
CA LYS A 601 30.42 -10.66 -30.72
C LYS A 601 29.75 -12.03 -30.62
N THR A 602 28.79 -12.20 -29.73
CA THR A 602 28.03 -13.45 -29.59
C THR A 602 27.19 -13.73 -30.83
N ARG A 603 26.60 -12.70 -31.46
CA ARG A 603 25.88 -12.82 -32.73
C ARG A 603 26.81 -13.19 -33.88
N TYR A 604 27.98 -12.55 -33.99
CA TYR A 604 29.00 -12.88 -34.99
C TYR A 604 29.56 -14.30 -34.82
N ILE A 605 29.87 -14.72 -33.58
CA ILE A 605 30.35 -16.08 -33.29
C ILE A 605 29.27 -17.12 -33.56
N SER A 606 28.00 -16.85 -33.21
CA SER A 606 26.90 -17.80 -33.47
C SER A 606 26.53 -17.88 -34.96
N THR A 607 26.65 -16.81 -35.75
CA THR A 607 26.52 -16.91 -37.21
C THR A 607 27.73 -17.58 -37.86
N TYR A 608 28.95 -17.37 -37.33
CA TYR A 608 30.17 -18.01 -37.84
C TYR A 608 30.24 -19.51 -37.53
N ASN A 609 29.94 -19.93 -36.29
CA ASN A 609 29.84 -21.36 -35.92
C ASN A 609 28.75 -22.10 -36.71
N ARG A 610 27.71 -21.39 -37.19
CA ARG A 610 26.67 -21.97 -38.06
C ARG A 610 27.09 -22.09 -39.54
N ALA A 611 28.26 -21.56 -39.90
CA ALA A 611 28.85 -21.65 -41.25
C ALA A 611 30.01 -22.65 -41.35
N GLY A 612 30.35 -23.37 -40.26
CA GLY A 612 31.36 -24.43 -40.27
C GLY A 612 30.84 -25.75 -40.85
N PRO A 613 31.67 -26.61 -41.51
CA PRO A 613 31.17 -27.71 -42.34
C PRO A 613 30.66 -28.96 -41.62
N THR A 614 30.55 -28.97 -40.28
CA THR A 614 30.35 -30.21 -39.50
C THR A 614 29.43 -30.03 -38.28
N ALA A 615 28.11 -30.07 -38.50
CA ALA A 615 27.13 -30.41 -37.46
C ALA A 615 25.84 -30.96 -38.09
N SER A 616 25.56 -32.24 -37.88
CA SER A 616 24.44 -32.94 -38.50
C SER A 616 23.13 -32.79 -37.71
N SER A 617 22.02 -32.61 -38.44
CA SER A 617 20.71 -33.20 -38.16
C SER A 617 20.09 -33.08 -36.75
N ALA A 618 19.43 -31.94 -36.46
CA ALA A 618 18.16 -31.92 -35.71
C ALA A 618 17.42 -30.57 -35.86
N SER A 619 16.07 -30.59 -35.83
CA SER A 619 15.17 -29.42 -35.74
C SER A 619 15.04 -28.46 -36.94
N SER A 620 14.69 -28.99 -38.12
CA SER A 620 14.35 -28.20 -39.32
C SER A 620 12.86 -27.78 -39.43
N TYR A 621 12.15 -27.58 -38.31
CA TYR A 621 10.74 -27.17 -38.30
C TYR A 621 10.46 -26.04 -37.31
N ALA A 622 10.80 -24.82 -37.72
CA ALA A 622 10.27 -23.58 -37.15
C ALA A 622 10.08 -22.57 -38.30
N THR A 623 8.85 -22.42 -38.78
CA THR A 623 8.48 -21.46 -39.83
C THR A 623 8.67 -20.03 -39.32
N ASN A 624 9.71 -19.36 -39.79
CA ASN A 624 9.94 -17.93 -39.53
C ASN A 624 10.45 -17.27 -40.82
N PRO A 625 9.69 -16.35 -41.45
CA PRO A 625 9.93 -15.90 -42.83
C PRO A 625 11.06 -14.86 -42.97
N ASN A 626 11.92 -14.70 -41.96
CA ASN A 626 12.95 -13.67 -41.95
C ASN A 626 14.32 -14.24 -41.51
N PRO A 627 15.31 -14.37 -42.43
CA PRO A 627 16.60 -14.99 -42.15
C PRO A 627 17.49 -14.20 -41.18
N SER A 628 17.06 -13.01 -40.75
CA SER A 628 17.74 -12.19 -39.74
C SER A 628 17.34 -12.51 -38.29
N THR A 629 16.30 -13.34 -38.07
CA THR A 629 15.72 -13.58 -36.74
C THR A 629 16.19 -14.90 -36.11
N VAL A 630 17.24 -14.85 -35.31
CA VAL A 630 17.65 -15.98 -34.44
C VAL A 630 16.63 -16.13 -33.31
N GLN A 631 16.07 -17.33 -33.14
CA GLN A 631 15.23 -17.69 -31.99
C GLN A 631 16.10 -18.46 -30.98
N ILE A 632 16.44 -17.83 -29.86
CA ILE A 632 17.05 -18.49 -28.70
C ILE A 632 15.94 -18.62 -27.64
N SER A 633 15.80 -19.82 -27.07
CA SER A 633 14.72 -20.24 -26.16
C SER A 633 14.41 -19.23 -25.06
N SER A 634 13.19 -18.70 -25.04
CA SER A 634 12.75 -17.62 -24.13
C SER A 634 12.20 -18.13 -22.77
N SER A 635 12.71 -19.24 -22.25
CA SER A 635 12.18 -19.91 -21.04
C SER A 635 12.92 -19.56 -19.74
N THR A 636 13.81 -18.57 -19.76
CA THR A 636 14.58 -18.10 -18.58
C THR A 636 14.65 -16.58 -18.54
N SER A 637 14.85 -16.00 -17.35
CA SER A 637 14.90 -14.54 -17.12
C SER A 637 15.98 -13.82 -17.94
N SER A 638 17.08 -14.51 -18.26
CA SER A 638 18.13 -14.06 -19.18
C SER A 638 17.63 -13.78 -20.59
N GLY A 639 16.59 -14.48 -21.06
CA GLY A 639 15.96 -14.25 -22.37
C GLY A 639 15.30 -12.88 -22.51
N LEU A 640 14.79 -12.30 -21.42
CA LEU A 640 14.19 -10.96 -21.45
C LEU A 640 15.25 -9.86 -21.58
N ALA A 641 16.38 -10.01 -20.87
CA ALA A 641 17.54 -9.13 -21.01
C ALA A 641 18.14 -9.22 -22.43
N LEU A 642 18.29 -10.44 -22.96
CA LEU A 642 18.78 -10.68 -24.32
C LEU A 642 17.90 -10.01 -25.39
N ASN A 643 16.57 -10.07 -25.24
CA ASN A 643 15.64 -9.38 -26.15
C ASN A 643 15.74 -7.84 -26.07
N ARG A 644 16.11 -7.27 -24.91
CA ARG A 644 16.37 -5.83 -24.76
C ARG A 644 17.64 -5.40 -25.50
N TYR A 645 18.75 -6.13 -25.31
CA TYR A 645 19.99 -5.84 -26.04
C TYR A 645 19.88 -6.12 -27.54
N ARG A 646 19.10 -7.13 -27.93
CA ARG A 646 18.74 -7.40 -29.33
C ARG A 646 18.03 -6.23 -30.00
N SER A 647 16.96 -5.72 -29.40
CA SER A 647 16.19 -4.62 -29.99
C SER A 647 16.98 -3.30 -30.01
N ALA A 648 17.80 -3.05 -28.98
CA ALA A 648 18.77 -1.95 -28.99
C ALA A 648 19.78 -2.09 -30.15
N TYR A 649 20.38 -3.27 -30.34
CA TYR A 649 21.28 -3.56 -31.45
C TYR A 649 20.60 -3.40 -32.82
N GLU A 650 19.41 -3.99 -33.00
CA GLU A 650 18.65 -3.91 -34.26
C GLU A 650 18.22 -2.46 -34.59
N SER A 651 18.02 -1.61 -33.58
CA SER A 651 17.78 -0.17 -33.76
C SER A 651 19.04 0.64 -34.13
N ASN A 652 20.22 0.24 -33.65
CA ASN A 652 21.50 0.88 -33.99
C ASN A 652 22.06 0.43 -35.35
N ILE A 653 21.86 -0.83 -35.73
CA ILE A 653 22.41 -1.40 -36.98
C ILE A 653 21.60 -1.01 -38.23
N SER A 654 20.34 -0.55 -38.07
CA SER A 654 19.45 -0.28 -39.20
C SER A 654 19.46 1.21 -39.60
N PRO A 655 20.15 1.60 -40.70
CA PRO A 655 20.27 3.02 -41.10
C PRO A 655 18.91 3.66 -41.40
N PHE A 656 17.93 2.87 -41.84
CA PHE A 656 16.56 3.33 -42.09
C PHE A 656 15.75 3.61 -40.82
N ALA A 657 16.02 2.92 -39.70
CA ALA A 657 15.37 3.24 -38.42
C ALA A 657 15.96 4.53 -37.82
N ALA A 658 17.29 4.67 -37.87
CA ALA A 658 17.97 5.91 -37.52
C ALA A 658 17.50 7.09 -38.40
N PHE A 659 17.27 6.85 -39.70
CA PHE A 659 16.72 7.86 -40.61
C PHE A 659 15.27 8.24 -40.26
N ARG A 660 14.34 7.28 -40.13
CA ARG A 660 12.95 7.55 -39.70
C ARG A 660 12.87 8.21 -38.32
N GLY A 661 13.76 7.85 -37.39
CA GLY A 661 13.87 8.50 -36.08
C GLY A 661 14.30 9.97 -36.20
N ARG A 662 15.31 10.26 -37.02
CA ARG A 662 15.78 11.64 -37.27
C ARG A 662 14.76 12.47 -38.07
N GLU A 663 14.05 11.85 -39.01
CA GLU A 663 13.03 12.49 -39.84
C GLU A 663 11.76 12.81 -39.04
N SER A 664 11.24 11.86 -38.25
CA SER A 664 10.12 12.11 -37.32
C SER A 664 10.47 13.13 -36.24
N ALA A 665 11.70 13.14 -35.72
CA ALA A 665 12.18 14.19 -34.82
C ALA A 665 12.29 15.56 -35.51
N ARG A 666 12.62 15.60 -36.82
CA ARG A 666 12.60 16.84 -37.63
C ARG A 666 11.18 17.32 -37.89
N ALA A 667 10.24 16.41 -38.18
CA ALA A 667 8.82 16.73 -38.34
C ALA A 667 8.24 17.30 -37.04
N TYR A 668 8.50 16.65 -35.90
CA TYR A 668 8.09 17.15 -34.58
C TYR A 668 8.67 18.54 -34.24
N LYS A 669 9.92 18.82 -34.66
CA LYS A 669 10.52 20.16 -34.52
C LYS A 669 9.96 21.20 -35.50
N ARG A 670 9.34 20.80 -36.61
CA ARG A 670 8.70 21.71 -37.59
C ARG A 670 7.25 22.05 -37.25
N MET A 671 6.57 21.23 -36.45
CA MET A 671 5.21 21.52 -35.97
C MET A 671 5.18 22.72 -35.03
N SER A 672 4.12 23.53 -35.12
CA SER A 672 3.86 24.66 -34.23
C SER A 672 3.56 24.20 -32.79
N LEU A 673 3.63 25.11 -31.81
CA LEU A 673 3.33 24.78 -30.41
C LEU A 673 1.92 24.17 -30.20
N PRO A 674 0.82 24.72 -30.76
CA PRO A 674 -0.50 24.09 -30.65
C PRO A 674 -0.56 22.74 -31.38
N GLU A 675 0.07 22.59 -32.55
CA GLU A 675 0.14 21.29 -33.26
C GLU A 675 0.87 20.23 -32.42
N ARG A 676 1.94 20.58 -31.70
CA ARG A 676 2.64 19.64 -30.80
C ARG A 676 1.76 19.19 -29.64
N ILE A 677 0.94 20.09 -29.09
CA ILE A 677 -0.02 19.76 -28.04
C ILE A 677 -1.08 18.79 -28.60
N VAL A 678 -1.68 19.12 -29.75
CA VAL A 678 -2.67 18.25 -30.44
C VAL A 678 -2.06 16.90 -30.82
N PHE A 679 -0.82 16.86 -31.33
CA PHE A 679 -0.10 15.64 -31.68
C PHE A 679 0.24 14.78 -30.45
N SER A 680 0.58 15.41 -29.33
CA SER A 680 0.80 14.71 -28.05
C SER A 680 -0.51 14.10 -27.53
N ILE A 681 -1.61 14.87 -27.55
CA ILE A 681 -2.94 14.41 -27.12
C ILE A 681 -3.46 13.28 -28.02
N THR A 682 -3.41 13.44 -29.34
CA THR A 682 -3.82 12.36 -30.28
C THR A 682 -2.95 11.12 -30.12
N ARG A 683 -1.63 11.25 -29.99
CA ARG A 683 -0.74 10.11 -29.71
C ARG A 683 -1.07 9.43 -28.39
N MET A 684 -1.39 10.18 -27.33
CA MET A 684 -1.80 9.64 -26.03
C MET A 684 -3.15 8.92 -26.10
N VAL A 685 -4.13 9.47 -26.82
CA VAL A 685 -5.44 8.86 -27.08
C VAL A 685 -5.32 7.58 -27.91
N LEU A 686 -4.46 7.56 -28.93
CA LEU A 686 -4.25 6.42 -29.83
C LEU A 686 -3.26 5.36 -29.30
N ALA A 687 -2.48 5.66 -28.25
CA ALA A 687 -1.44 4.76 -27.73
C ALA A 687 -1.98 3.47 -27.08
N THR A 688 -3.19 3.50 -26.50
CA THR A 688 -3.74 2.35 -25.78
C THR A 688 -5.17 2.02 -26.21
N ARG A 689 -5.54 0.74 -26.10
CA ARG A 689 -6.89 0.27 -26.44
C ARG A 689 -7.95 0.88 -25.51
N THR A 690 -7.60 1.15 -24.25
CA THR A 690 -8.46 1.78 -23.24
C THR A 690 -8.64 3.27 -23.50
N SER A 691 -7.57 4.03 -23.78
CA SER A 691 -7.66 5.45 -24.12
C SER A 691 -8.49 5.71 -25.39
N ARG A 692 -8.38 4.83 -26.40
CA ARG A 692 -9.21 4.90 -27.61
C ARG A 692 -10.70 4.69 -27.30
N ASN A 693 -11.03 3.72 -26.45
CA ASN A 693 -12.42 3.46 -26.06
C ASN A 693 -12.99 4.59 -25.19
N LEU A 694 -12.19 5.16 -24.28
CA LEU A 694 -12.57 6.33 -23.48
C LEU A 694 -12.84 7.56 -24.36
N PHE A 695 -12.00 7.83 -25.35
CA PHE A 695 -12.20 8.94 -26.28
C PHE A 695 -13.46 8.74 -27.14
N ALA A 696 -13.72 7.52 -27.63
CA ALA A 696 -14.96 7.22 -28.33
C ALA A 696 -16.20 7.43 -27.44
N GLY A 697 -16.16 6.99 -26.18
CA GLY A 697 -17.21 7.24 -25.19
C GLY A 697 -17.41 8.73 -24.90
N TYR A 698 -16.32 9.49 -24.76
CA TYR A 698 -16.37 10.95 -24.60
C TYR A 698 -17.00 11.65 -25.80
N CYS A 699 -16.65 11.26 -27.03
CA CYS A 699 -17.28 11.81 -28.24
C CYS A 699 -18.79 11.50 -28.26
N VAL A 700 -19.22 10.29 -27.92
CA VAL A 700 -20.65 9.93 -27.84
C VAL A 700 -21.36 10.73 -26.75
N ALA A 701 -20.76 10.86 -25.55
CA ALA A 701 -21.32 11.66 -24.47
C ALA A 701 -21.46 13.15 -24.83
N LEU A 702 -20.50 13.71 -25.57
CA LEU A 702 -20.56 15.08 -26.08
C LEU A 702 -21.71 15.23 -27.10
N HIS A 703 -21.87 14.29 -28.03
CA HIS A 703 -23.01 14.32 -28.97
C HIS A 703 -24.36 14.17 -28.26
N LEU A 704 -24.46 13.32 -27.23
CA LEU A 704 -25.65 13.21 -26.40
C LEU A 704 -25.94 14.48 -25.60
N LEU A 705 -24.91 15.15 -25.07
CA LEU A 705 -25.04 16.43 -24.36
C LEU A 705 -25.52 17.53 -25.31
N VAL A 706 -24.92 17.64 -26.50
CA VAL A 706 -25.36 18.60 -27.53
C VAL A 706 -26.79 18.30 -27.97
N PHE A 707 -27.12 17.04 -28.25
CA PHE A 707 -28.48 16.63 -28.57
C PHE A 707 -29.48 16.98 -27.45
N PHE A 708 -29.13 16.72 -26.19
CA PHE A 708 -29.97 17.07 -25.05
C PHE A 708 -30.10 18.60 -24.89
N SER A 709 -29.04 19.37 -25.12
CA SER A 709 -29.09 20.83 -25.06
C SER A 709 -29.96 21.44 -26.16
N LEU A 710 -29.91 20.88 -27.39
CA LEU A 710 -30.77 21.28 -28.51
C LEU A 710 -32.22 20.82 -28.30
N TYR A 711 -32.42 19.63 -27.74
CA TYR A 711 -33.75 19.14 -27.36
C TYR A 711 -34.39 20.02 -26.27
N TRP A 712 -33.63 20.39 -25.24
CA TRP A 712 -34.13 21.22 -24.15
C TRP A 712 -34.38 22.66 -24.62
N LEU A 713 -33.48 23.24 -25.41
CA LEU A 713 -33.67 24.56 -26.02
C LEU A 713 -34.88 24.56 -26.96
N GLY A 714 -35.02 23.53 -27.82
CA GLY A 714 -36.17 23.38 -28.70
C GLY A 714 -37.49 23.11 -27.96
N SER A 715 -37.47 22.39 -26.84
CA SER A 715 -38.66 22.22 -25.98
C SER A 715 -39.10 23.54 -25.36
N VAL A 716 -38.16 24.34 -24.87
CA VAL A 716 -38.44 25.67 -24.31
C VAL A 716 -38.96 26.63 -25.38
N ASP A 717 -38.44 26.56 -26.60
CA ASP A 717 -38.90 27.37 -27.75
C ASP A 717 -40.31 26.95 -28.21
N VAL A 718 -40.60 25.64 -28.19
CA VAL A 718 -41.95 25.08 -28.46
C VAL A 718 -42.94 25.46 -27.37
N ASP A 719 -42.57 25.53 -26.10
CA ASP A 719 -43.47 26.00 -25.03
C ASP A 719 -43.75 27.51 -25.16
N GLN A 720 -42.73 28.32 -25.50
CA GLN A 720 -42.92 29.76 -25.72
C GLN A 720 -43.80 30.04 -26.94
N HIS A 721 -43.56 29.40 -28.09
CA HIS A 721 -44.38 29.59 -29.28
C HIS A 721 -45.73 28.84 -29.25
N GLY A 722 -45.83 27.72 -28.54
CA GLY A 722 -47.07 26.96 -28.33
C GLY A 722 -48.10 27.74 -27.51
N SER A 723 -47.64 28.54 -26.53
CA SER A 723 -48.52 29.46 -25.78
C SER A 723 -49.22 30.48 -26.68
N HIS A 724 -48.55 30.92 -27.76
CA HIS A 724 -49.08 31.90 -28.72
C HIS A 724 -50.00 31.25 -29.78
N LEU A 725 -49.86 29.94 -30.03
CA LEU A 725 -50.77 29.19 -30.91
C LEU A 725 -52.12 28.92 -30.22
N GLY A 726 -52.10 28.58 -28.93
CA GLY A 726 -53.32 28.37 -28.13
C GLY A 726 -54.24 29.59 -28.08
N GLN A 727 -53.65 30.80 -28.10
CA GLN A 727 -54.40 32.06 -28.10
C GLN A 727 -54.99 32.42 -29.49
N ALA A 728 -54.41 31.91 -30.58
CA ALA A 728 -54.95 32.06 -31.94
C ALA A 728 -56.10 31.09 -32.25
N VAL A 729 -56.03 29.85 -31.74
CA VAL A 729 -57.09 28.83 -31.96
C VAL A 729 -58.41 29.21 -31.27
N ALA A 730 -58.35 29.90 -30.11
CA ALA A 730 -59.54 30.42 -29.44
C ALA A 730 -60.33 31.46 -30.25
N ALA A 731 -59.68 32.14 -31.21
CA ALA A 731 -60.33 33.11 -32.11
C ALA A 731 -60.87 32.49 -33.41
N ALA A 732 -60.56 31.22 -33.69
CA ALA A 732 -60.93 30.52 -34.92
C ALA A 732 -62.05 29.48 -34.75
N GLY A 733 -62.79 29.52 -33.62
CA GLY A 733 -63.94 28.64 -33.32
C GLY A 733 -65.20 28.93 -34.17
N GLY A 734 -65.04 29.10 -35.48
CA GLY A 734 -66.03 29.70 -36.37
C GLY A 734 -66.13 29.07 -37.78
N ALA A 735 -65.68 27.83 -37.98
CA ALA A 735 -65.96 27.08 -39.20
C ALA A 735 -66.10 25.57 -38.93
N LYS A 736 -67.25 25.01 -39.30
CA LYS A 736 -67.60 23.59 -39.11
C LYS A 736 -67.86 22.97 -40.48
N GLY A 737 -67.05 22.00 -40.92
CA GLY A 737 -67.42 21.18 -42.08
C GLY A 737 -66.32 20.40 -42.80
N LEU A 738 -66.55 19.08 -42.89
CA LEU A 738 -66.33 18.20 -44.05
C LEU A 738 -64.96 17.53 -44.32
N ALA A 739 -65.02 16.19 -44.25
CA ALA A 739 -64.55 15.20 -45.24
C ALA A 739 -63.05 14.84 -45.36
N ASP A 740 -62.70 13.72 -44.71
CA ASP A 740 -62.42 12.42 -45.36
C ASP A 740 -61.64 12.38 -46.70
N SER A 741 -60.47 11.71 -46.70
CA SER A 741 -60.03 10.75 -47.74
C SER A 741 -58.66 10.12 -47.43
N ALA A 742 -58.36 8.99 -48.08
CA ALA A 742 -57.27 8.05 -47.76
C ALA A 742 -56.03 8.17 -48.66
N ALA A 743 -54.92 7.53 -48.23
CA ALA A 743 -53.75 7.04 -48.99
C ALA A 743 -52.98 8.07 -49.87
N ASP A 744 -51.65 8.03 -50.00
CA ASP A 744 -50.82 6.90 -50.44
C ASP A 744 -49.31 7.16 -50.14
N VAL A 745 -48.45 6.17 -50.40
CA VAL A 745 -47.00 6.18 -50.21
C VAL A 745 -46.27 6.75 -51.42
N GLN A 746 -45.31 7.67 -51.23
CA GLN A 746 -44.16 7.75 -52.16
C GLN A 746 -42.87 8.34 -51.57
N HIS A 747 -41.75 7.81 -52.08
CA HIS A 747 -40.38 8.25 -51.81
C HIS A 747 -40.05 9.59 -52.46
N GLY A 748 -39.14 10.33 -51.83
CA GLY A 748 -38.21 11.25 -52.50
C GLY A 748 -37.41 12.04 -51.45
N ASP A 749 -36.21 12.53 -51.70
CA ASP A 749 -35.11 12.23 -52.62
C ASP A 749 -33.96 13.13 -52.11
N TRP A 750 -32.69 12.76 -52.29
CA TRP A 750 -31.57 13.52 -51.73
C TRP A 750 -31.08 14.60 -52.68
N HIS A 751 -31.28 15.87 -52.34
CA HIS A 751 -30.64 16.99 -53.04
C HIS A 751 -29.42 17.54 -52.27
N GLN A 752 -28.28 17.52 -52.96
CA GLN A 752 -27.03 18.15 -52.53
C GLN A 752 -26.85 19.46 -53.31
N GLU A 753 -27.13 20.61 -52.68
CA GLU A 753 -26.83 21.90 -53.30
C GLU A 753 -25.37 22.30 -53.07
N GLY A 754 -24.72 22.68 -54.16
CA GLY A 754 -23.33 23.07 -54.20
C GLY A 754 -23.12 24.55 -53.88
N PHE A 755 -21.87 24.85 -53.52
CA PHE A 755 -21.30 26.20 -53.50
C PHE A 755 -21.64 26.98 -54.78
N ASP A 756 -22.21 28.18 -54.64
CA ASP A 756 -21.93 29.25 -55.59
C ASP A 756 -21.70 30.57 -54.82
N GLY A 757 -20.64 31.27 -55.18
CA GLY A 757 -20.19 32.47 -54.47
C GLY A 757 -20.59 33.72 -55.22
N LYS A 758 -21.07 34.75 -54.53
CA LYS A 758 -21.12 36.09 -55.10
C LYS A 758 -20.74 37.18 -54.12
N VAL A 759 -19.81 37.99 -54.60
CA VAL A 759 -19.31 39.23 -54.00
C VAL A 759 -20.38 40.31 -54.09
N SER A 760 -20.64 40.98 -52.96
CA SER A 760 -20.90 42.43 -52.85
C SER A 760 -20.63 42.86 -51.41
#